data_AF-A0A061E9U5-F1
#
_entry.id   AF-A0A061E9U5-F1
#
_cell.length_a   1.000
_cell.length_b   1.000
_cell.length_c   1.000
_cell.angle_alpha   90.00
_cell.angle_beta   90.00
_cell.angle_gamma   90.00
#
_symmetry.space_group_name_H-M   'P 1'
#
loop_
_entity.id
_entity.type
_entity.pdbx_description
1 polymer ?
#
loop_
_entity_poly.entity_id
_entity_poly.type
_entity_poly.pdbx_seq_one_letter_code
_entity_poly.pdbx_strand_id
1 'polypeptide(L)'
;MIRDEVNQSIIISGESGAGKTETAKIAMQYLAALGGGSGIEYEILKTNPILEAFGNAKTLRNDNSSRFGKLIEIHFSETGKISGAKIQTFLLEKSRVVQCAEGERSYHIFYQLCAGAPRALREKLNLMDVDEYKYLKQSNCYSIAGVDDAEQFRIVKEALDVVHVSKEDQESVFAMLAAVLWLGNVSFTIIDNENHVEAVADESLINVAKLIGCDNAELNLALSIRKMRVGNDNIVQKLTLSQAIDTRDALAKSIYACLFEWLVEQINKSLAVGKRRTGRSISILDIYGFESFDRNSFEQFCINYANERLQQHFNRHLFKLEQEEYIQDGIDWAKVDFDDNQDCLNLFEKKPLGLLSLLDEESTFPNGSDFTFANKLKQHLNSNPCFRGEREKAFTVSHFAGEVTYDTTGFLEKNRDLLHLDSIQLLSSCSCHLPQTFASNMLNQSEKPVVGPLHKAGGADSQKLSVATKFKGQLFQLMQRLESTTPHFIRCIKPNNSQSPGSYEQGLVLQQLRCCGVLEVVRISRSGFPTRMSHQKFARRYGFLLLENVASQDPLSVSVAILHQFNILPEMYQVGYTKLFFRTGQIGVLEDTRNHTLHGILRVQSCFRGHQARCYFKELQRGIATLQSFVKGEKTRKEYAVLLQRHRAAVVIQKQIKSRNARKKFKNISHASIVIQSVIRGWLVRRCSGDIGLLTSGGCKANESDEVLVKSSFLAELQRRVLKAEAALREKEEENDILHQRLQQYESRWSEYELKMKSMEEVWQKQMRSLQSSLSIAKKSLAVDESERNSDASVNASDDREYSWDTGSNHKGPESNGLRPMSAGLSVISRLAEEFEQRSQVFGDDAKFLVEVKSGQVEASLNPDRELRRLKQMFETWKKDYASRLRETKVILNKLGNEEGALDRVKKKWWGRRNSSRYN
;
A
#
# COMPACT_ATOMS: atom_id res chain seq x y z
N MET A 1 -4.65 14.08 -3.76
CA MET A 1 -3.74 13.31 -2.87
C MET A 1 -2.79 14.28 -2.17
N ILE A 2 -1.46 14.10 -2.14
CA ILE A 2 -0.54 14.73 -1.16
C ILE A 2 -0.85 16.19 -0.78
N ARG A 3 -1.06 17.09 -1.75
CA ARG A 3 -1.32 18.53 -1.52
C ARG A 3 -2.59 18.83 -0.71
N ASP A 4 -3.63 18.03 -0.90
CA ASP A 4 -5.00 18.29 -0.40
C ASP A 4 -5.52 17.12 0.46
N GLU A 5 -4.66 16.15 0.77
CA GLU A 5 -4.85 14.93 1.61
C GLU A 5 -6.02 13.98 1.26
N VAL A 6 -6.84 14.30 0.26
CA VAL A 6 -7.96 13.48 -0.24
C VAL A 6 -7.53 12.44 -1.30
N ASN A 7 -8.21 11.29 -1.32
CA ASN A 7 -8.04 10.21 -2.30
C ASN A 7 -8.45 10.64 -3.71
N GLN A 8 -7.93 9.98 -4.74
CA GLN A 8 -8.16 10.37 -6.13
C GLN A 8 -8.73 9.20 -6.92
N SER A 9 -9.49 9.49 -7.97
CA SER A 9 -9.81 8.51 -9.01
C SER A 9 -9.39 9.01 -10.38
N ILE A 10 -8.95 8.09 -11.24
CA ILE A 10 -8.67 8.33 -12.66
C ILE A 10 -9.69 7.49 -13.43
N ILE A 11 -10.65 8.16 -14.06
CA ILE A 11 -11.79 7.53 -14.74
C ILE A 11 -11.53 7.59 -16.24
N ILE A 12 -11.24 6.43 -16.84
CA ILE A 12 -10.88 6.29 -18.25
C ILE A 12 -12.11 5.78 -19.01
N SER A 13 -12.51 6.48 -20.07
CA SER A 13 -13.76 6.20 -20.79
C SER A 13 -13.66 6.55 -22.29
N GLY A 14 -14.57 6.00 -23.10
CA GLY A 14 -14.54 6.05 -24.57
C GLY A 14 -15.02 4.72 -25.18
N GLU A 15 -15.17 4.66 -26.50
CA GLU A 15 -15.68 3.48 -27.21
C GLU A 15 -14.75 2.25 -27.13
N SER A 16 -15.24 1.07 -27.53
CA SER A 16 -14.37 -0.11 -27.67
C SER A 16 -13.33 0.10 -28.78
N GLY A 17 -12.08 -0.31 -28.52
CA GLY A 17 -10.93 -0.04 -29.38
C GLY A 17 -10.32 1.37 -29.27
N ALA A 18 -10.86 2.27 -28.43
CA ALA A 18 -10.34 3.63 -28.28
C ALA A 18 -9.02 3.75 -27.46
N GLY A 19 -8.46 2.66 -26.94
CA GLY A 19 -7.19 2.66 -26.19
C GLY A 19 -7.28 2.88 -24.68
N LYS A 20 -8.46 2.65 -24.06
CA LYS A 20 -8.67 2.79 -22.60
C LYS A 20 -7.69 1.97 -21.76
N THR A 21 -7.56 0.68 -22.06
CA THR A 21 -6.71 -0.25 -21.31
C THR A 21 -5.22 0.06 -21.45
N GLU A 22 -4.77 0.53 -22.61
CA GLU A 22 -3.40 1.03 -22.80
C GLU A 22 -3.16 2.33 -22.02
N THR A 23 -4.16 3.22 -21.99
CA THR A 23 -4.11 4.43 -21.14
C THR A 23 -4.01 4.07 -19.66
N ALA A 24 -4.72 3.02 -19.21
CA ALA A 24 -4.62 2.49 -17.85
C ALA A 24 -3.24 1.89 -17.55
N LYS A 25 -2.65 1.13 -18.49
CA LYS A 25 -1.27 0.62 -18.40
C LYS A 25 -0.26 1.76 -18.26
N ILE A 26 -0.35 2.79 -19.11
CA ILE A 26 0.53 3.98 -19.06
C ILE A 26 0.37 4.72 -17.72
N ALA A 27 -0.85 4.90 -17.22
CA ALA A 27 -1.10 5.52 -15.93
C ALA A 27 -0.49 4.71 -14.76
N MET A 28 -0.60 3.38 -14.79
CA MET A 28 0.04 2.49 -13.81
C MET A 28 1.57 2.55 -13.89
N GLN A 29 2.15 2.51 -15.09
CA GLN A 29 3.61 2.62 -15.30
C GLN A 29 4.16 3.96 -14.80
N TYR A 30 3.43 5.05 -15.04
CA TYR A 30 3.80 6.38 -14.55
C TYR A 30 3.77 6.48 -13.02
N LEU A 31 2.73 5.94 -12.37
CA LEU A 31 2.64 5.86 -10.91
C LEU A 31 3.71 4.93 -10.31
N ALA A 32 4.01 3.81 -10.96
CA ALA A 32 5.09 2.89 -10.59
C ALA A 32 6.47 3.56 -10.64
N ALA A 33 6.76 4.31 -11.70
CA ALA A 33 8.02 5.03 -11.86
C ALA A 33 8.22 6.15 -10.82
N LEU A 34 7.14 6.85 -10.42
CA LEU A 34 7.20 7.92 -9.42
C LEU A 34 7.15 7.43 -7.98
N GLY A 35 6.34 6.42 -7.67
CA GLY A 35 6.13 5.89 -6.32
C GLY A 35 7.13 4.81 -5.90
N GLY A 36 8.17 4.58 -6.71
CA GLY A 36 8.94 3.34 -6.73
C GLY A 36 9.87 3.03 -5.55
N GLY A 37 10.35 1.79 -5.55
CA GLY A 37 11.36 1.27 -4.62
C GLY A 37 10.78 0.47 -3.47
N SER A 38 9.72 -0.30 -3.72
CA SER A 38 9.19 -1.37 -2.84
C SER A 38 9.25 -2.77 -3.49
N GLY A 39 9.38 -2.87 -4.81
CA GLY A 39 9.33 -4.11 -5.58
C GLY A 39 7.91 -4.46 -6.06
N ILE A 40 6.90 -4.11 -5.26
CA ILE A 40 5.46 -4.29 -5.53
C ILE A 40 5.04 -3.63 -6.84
N GLU A 41 5.76 -2.59 -7.28
CA GLU A 41 5.47 -1.89 -8.53
C GLU A 41 5.57 -2.81 -9.77
N TYR A 42 6.43 -3.83 -9.73
CA TYR A 42 6.56 -4.84 -10.79
C TYR A 42 5.41 -5.86 -10.74
N GLU A 43 5.03 -6.32 -9.55
CA GLU A 43 3.90 -7.23 -9.35
C GLU A 43 2.58 -6.61 -9.88
N ILE A 44 2.31 -5.35 -9.53
CA ILE A 44 1.12 -4.61 -10.01
C ILE A 44 1.05 -4.62 -11.54
N LEU A 45 2.15 -4.33 -12.22
CA LEU A 45 2.18 -4.29 -13.69
C LEU A 45 1.95 -5.69 -14.30
N LYS A 46 2.53 -6.73 -13.70
CA LYS A 46 2.37 -8.14 -14.14
C LYS A 46 0.97 -8.71 -13.90
N THR A 47 0.09 -8.06 -13.16
CA THR A 47 -1.34 -8.48 -13.10
C THR A 47 -2.08 -8.35 -14.43
N ASN A 48 -1.70 -7.40 -15.29
CA ASN A 48 -2.46 -7.10 -16.50
C ASN A 48 -2.48 -8.26 -17.52
N PRO A 49 -1.35 -8.93 -17.86
CA PRO A 49 -1.37 -10.14 -18.70
C PRO A 49 -2.33 -11.23 -18.21
N ILE A 50 -2.43 -11.47 -16.89
CA ILE A 50 -3.37 -12.46 -16.33
C ILE A 50 -4.81 -12.00 -16.56
N LEU A 51 -5.11 -10.75 -16.21
CA LEU A 51 -6.47 -10.18 -16.32
C LEU A 51 -6.92 -10.02 -17.78
N GLU A 52 -6.00 -9.80 -18.72
CA GLU A 52 -6.30 -9.74 -20.15
C GLU A 52 -6.47 -11.15 -20.75
N ALA A 53 -5.66 -12.14 -20.36
CA ALA A 53 -5.84 -13.51 -20.82
C ALA A 53 -7.20 -14.09 -20.42
N PHE A 54 -7.63 -13.89 -19.17
CA PHE A 54 -8.89 -14.43 -18.64
C PHE A 54 -10.10 -13.49 -18.81
N GLY A 55 -9.90 -12.20 -19.10
CA GLY A 55 -10.95 -11.18 -19.13
C GLY A 55 -11.10 -10.41 -20.44
N ASN A 56 -10.15 -10.52 -21.37
CA ASN A 56 -10.28 -9.94 -22.71
C ASN A 56 -10.56 -11.03 -23.77
N ALA A 57 -11.13 -10.60 -24.89
CA ALA A 57 -11.37 -11.43 -26.06
C ALA A 57 -11.31 -10.59 -27.35
N LYS A 58 -11.16 -11.27 -28.49
CA LYS A 58 -11.35 -10.65 -29.81
C LYS A 58 -12.83 -10.42 -30.08
N THR A 59 -13.13 -9.20 -30.52
CA THR A 59 -14.44 -8.76 -31.01
C THR A 59 -14.33 -8.25 -32.45
N LEU A 60 -15.46 -8.08 -33.15
CA LEU A 60 -15.48 -7.54 -34.52
C LEU A 60 -14.85 -6.14 -34.68
N ARG A 61 -14.65 -5.38 -33.59
CA ARG A 61 -14.11 -4.01 -33.61
C ARG A 61 -12.73 -3.86 -32.97
N ASN A 62 -12.27 -4.86 -32.20
CA ASN A 62 -11.05 -4.83 -31.40
C ASN A 62 -10.58 -6.25 -31.06
N ASP A 63 -9.36 -6.61 -31.43
CA ASP A 63 -8.77 -7.94 -31.20
C ASP A 63 -8.40 -8.21 -29.72
N ASN A 64 -8.24 -7.18 -28.88
CA ASN A 64 -7.98 -7.32 -27.44
C ASN A 64 -8.98 -6.44 -26.66
N SER A 65 -10.23 -6.88 -26.54
CA SER A 65 -11.30 -6.13 -25.87
C SER A 65 -11.62 -6.70 -24.50
N SER A 66 -11.47 -5.89 -23.44
CA SER A 66 -11.94 -6.26 -22.10
C SER A 66 -13.45 -6.47 -22.09
N ARG A 67 -13.87 -7.62 -21.54
CA ARG A 67 -15.27 -8.03 -21.35
C ARG A 67 -15.68 -8.03 -19.87
N PHE A 68 -15.03 -7.16 -19.09
CA PHE A 68 -15.26 -6.88 -17.68
C PHE A 68 -14.78 -5.45 -17.38
N GLY A 69 -15.26 -4.86 -16.28
CA GLY A 69 -14.69 -3.63 -15.73
C GLY A 69 -13.66 -3.93 -14.63
N LYS A 70 -12.59 -3.12 -14.53
CA LYS A 70 -11.57 -3.19 -13.48
C LYS A 70 -11.36 -1.85 -12.78
N LEU A 71 -11.43 -1.87 -11.45
CA LEU A 71 -10.99 -0.78 -10.57
C LEU A 71 -9.70 -1.23 -9.88
N ILE A 72 -8.59 -0.53 -10.13
CA ILE A 72 -7.28 -0.78 -9.53
C ILE A 72 -7.01 0.35 -8.54
N GLU A 73 -7.20 0.09 -7.25
CA GLU A 73 -6.88 1.00 -6.15
C GLU A 73 -5.41 0.81 -5.74
N ILE A 74 -4.56 1.80 -6.06
CA ILE A 74 -3.16 1.80 -5.65
C ILE A 74 -3.06 2.56 -4.32
N HIS A 75 -2.52 1.92 -3.29
CA HIS A 75 -2.32 2.50 -1.97
C HIS A 75 -0.93 3.14 -1.85
N PHE A 76 -0.86 4.26 -1.15
CA PHE A 76 0.38 5.03 -0.96
C PHE A 76 0.74 5.22 0.52
N SER A 77 2.04 5.38 0.78
CA SER A 77 2.57 5.81 2.08
C SER A 77 2.37 7.32 2.31
N GLU A 78 2.59 7.77 3.55
CA GLU A 78 2.72 9.20 3.88
C GLU A 78 3.81 9.90 3.06
N THR A 79 4.88 9.17 2.72
CA THR A 79 6.00 9.62 1.90
C THR A 79 5.75 9.57 0.39
N GLY A 80 4.56 9.14 -0.06
CA GLY A 80 4.19 9.09 -1.48
C GLY A 80 4.74 7.90 -2.27
N LYS A 81 5.31 6.89 -1.61
CA LYS A 81 5.67 5.60 -2.24
C LYS A 81 4.46 4.69 -2.35
N ILE A 82 4.46 3.78 -3.31
CA ILE A 82 3.48 2.69 -3.37
C ILE A 82 3.70 1.76 -2.17
N SER A 83 2.60 1.33 -1.53
CA SER A 83 2.62 0.42 -0.38
C SER A 83 1.86 -0.89 -0.59
N GLY A 84 1.07 -0.98 -1.65
CA GLY A 84 0.24 -2.13 -2.01
C GLY A 84 -0.84 -1.71 -3.00
N ALA A 85 -1.64 -2.65 -3.47
CA ALA A 85 -2.78 -2.36 -4.34
C ALA A 85 -3.95 -3.32 -4.10
N LYS A 86 -5.12 -2.96 -4.61
CA LYS A 86 -6.33 -3.79 -4.61
C LYS A 86 -7.01 -3.71 -5.97
N ILE A 87 -7.34 -4.86 -6.54
CA ILE A 87 -8.10 -4.96 -7.80
C ILE A 87 -9.52 -5.42 -7.49
N GLN A 88 -10.53 -4.72 -8.02
CA GLN A 88 -11.92 -5.17 -8.01
C GLN A 88 -12.44 -5.24 -9.45
N THR A 89 -13.05 -6.36 -9.79
CA THR A 89 -13.68 -6.61 -11.10
C THR A 89 -15.20 -6.44 -11.03
N PHE A 90 -15.81 -6.19 -12.19
CA PHE A 90 -17.24 -5.92 -12.35
C PHE A 90 -17.75 -6.53 -13.66
N LEU A 91 -18.91 -7.20 -13.61
CA LEU A 91 -19.66 -7.72 -14.79
C LEU A 91 -18.76 -8.41 -15.84
N LEU A 92 -18.27 -9.61 -15.55
CA LEU A 92 -17.66 -10.49 -16.55
C LEU A 92 -18.73 -11.00 -17.54
N GLU A 93 -18.46 -10.93 -18.85
CA GLU A 93 -19.34 -11.45 -19.90
C GLU A 93 -19.34 -12.99 -19.92
N LYS A 94 -20.11 -13.62 -19.01
CA LYS A 94 -20.14 -15.08 -18.85
C LYS A 94 -20.54 -15.83 -20.11
N SER A 95 -21.47 -15.30 -20.91
CA SER A 95 -21.98 -15.93 -22.13
C SER A 95 -20.88 -16.26 -23.14
N ARG A 96 -19.84 -15.42 -23.24
CA ARG A 96 -18.67 -15.63 -24.11
C ARG A 96 -17.90 -16.93 -23.85
N VAL A 97 -18.08 -17.55 -22.67
CA VAL A 97 -17.49 -18.87 -22.36
C VAL A 97 -18.11 -19.99 -23.20
N VAL A 98 -19.40 -19.87 -23.55
CA VAL A 98 -20.19 -20.95 -24.16
C VAL A 98 -20.78 -20.61 -25.53
N GLN A 99 -20.92 -19.32 -25.84
CA GLN A 99 -21.47 -18.80 -27.09
C GLN A 99 -20.58 -17.67 -27.63
N CYS A 100 -20.22 -17.72 -28.92
CA CYS A 100 -19.47 -16.66 -29.59
C CYS A 100 -20.09 -16.31 -30.95
N ALA A 101 -20.09 -15.02 -31.30
CA ALA A 101 -20.50 -14.56 -32.62
C ALA A 101 -19.45 -14.88 -33.69
N GLU A 102 -19.88 -15.02 -34.95
CA GLU A 102 -18.97 -15.29 -36.07
C GLU A 102 -17.91 -14.18 -36.22
N GLY A 103 -16.64 -14.58 -36.41
CA GLY A 103 -15.50 -13.65 -36.47
C GLY A 103 -14.95 -13.18 -35.12
N GLU A 104 -15.62 -13.46 -34.00
CA GLU A 104 -15.12 -13.18 -32.65
C GLU A 104 -14.33 -14.37 -32.05
N ARG A 105 -13.74 -14.20 -30.87
CA ARG A 105 -13.22 -15.32 -30.06
C ARG A 105 -13.89 -15.39 -28.69
N SER A 106 -13.75 -16.53 -28.03
CA SER A 106 -13.86 -16.60 -26.57
C SER A 106 -12.64 -15.92 -25.90
N TYR A 107 -12.52 -16.05 -24.57
CA TYR A 107 -11.40 -15.47 -23.81
C TYR A 107 -10.04 -16.02 -24.28
N HIS A 108 -9.04 -15.14 -24.34
CA HIS A 108 -7.74 -15.48 -24.95
C HIS A 108 -7.06 -16.70 -24.31
N ILE A 109 -7.22 -16.88 -22.99
CA ILE A 109 -6.58 -17.97 -22.24
C ILE A 109 -6.88 -19.37 -22.80
N PHE A 110 -8.05 -19.61 -23.41
CA PHE A 110 -8.35 -20.91 -24.02
C PHE A 110 -7.46 -21.22 -25.23
N TYR A 111 -7.29 -20.24 -26.13
CA TYR A 111 -6.43 -20.33 -27.32
C TYR A 111 -4.96 -20.43 -26.91
N GLN A 112 -4.56 -19.62 -25.93
CA GLN A 112 -3.23 -19.62 -25.33
C GLN A 112 -2.90 -20.98 -24.67
N LEU A 113 -3.84 -21.59 -23.94
CA LEU A 113 -3.64 -22.90 -23.33
C LEU A 113 -3.48 -24.00 -24.39
N CYS A 114 -4.32 -24.02 -25.44
CA CYS A 114 -4.21 -25.03 -26.51
C CYS A 114 -2.89 -24.89 -27.31
N ALA A 115 -2.46 -23.67 -27.60
CA ALA A 115 -1.23 -23.40 -28.36
C ALA A 115 0.06 -23.52 -27.54
N GLY A 116 0.04 -23.07 -26.28
CA GLY A 116 1.23 -22.89 -25.44
C GLY A 116 1.45 -23.94 -24.34
N ALA A 117 0.51 -24.86 -24.08
CA ALA A 117 0.69 -25.89 -23.06
C ALA A 117 1.92 -26.77 -23.35
N PRO A 118 2.90 -26.87 -22.42
CA PRO A 118 4.01 -27.81 -22.56
C PRO A 118 3.48 -29.24 -22.69
N ARG A 119 4.14 -30.10 -23.47
CA ARG A 119 3.69 -31.47 -23.79
C ARG A 119 3.16 -32.26 -22.58
N ALA A 120 3.90 -32.28 -21.47
CA ALA A 120 3.48 -32.99 -20.25
C ALA A 120 2.19 -32.42 -19.61
N LEU A 121 1.92 -31.12 -19.74
CA LEU A 121 0.66 -30.50 -19.33
C LEU A 121 -0.45 -30.82 -20.35
N ARG A 122 -0.15 -30.79 -21.65
CA ARG A 122 -1.09 -31.16 -22.73
C ARG A 122 -1.58 -32.61 -22.58
N GLU A 123 -0.67 -33.53 -22.26
CA GLU A 123 -0.94 -34.94 -21.97
C GLU A 123 -1.65 -35.13 -20.61
N LYS A 124 -1.33 -34.35 -19.57
CA LYS A 124 -2.02 -34.42 -18.27
C LYS A 124 -3.49 -33.95 -18.35
N LEU A 125 -3.74 -32.92 -19.16
CA LEU A 125 -5.05 -32.27 -19.30
C LEU A 125 -5.93 -32.85 -20.42
N ASN A 126 -5.42 -33.82 -21.21
CA ASN A 126 -6.05 -34.31 -22.43
C ASN A 126 -6.50 -33.15 -23.35
N LEU A 127 -5.57 -32.27 -23.75
CA LEU A 127 -5.89 -31.10 -24.58
C LEU A 127 -5.88 -31.43 -26.08
N MET A 128 -7.05 -31.29 -26.70
CA MET A 128 -7.31 -31.32 -28.15
C MET A 128 -6.89 -30.00 -28.83
N ASP A 129 -6.95 -29.96 -30.16
CA ASP A 129 -6.76 -28.71 -30.91
C ASP A 129 -8.03 -27.83 -30.92
N VAL A 130 -7.85 -26.54 -31.26
CA VAL A 130 -8.84 -25.48 -30.99
C VAL A 130 -10.17 -25.70 -31.72
N ASP A 131 -10.15 -26.28 -32.92
CA ASP A 131 -11.35 -26.53 -33.71
C ASP A 131 -12.10 -27.81 -33.30
N GLU A 132 -11.54 -28.65 -32.43
CA GLU A 132 -12.22 -29.85 -31.89
C GLU A 132 -13.17 -29.49 -30.73
N TYR A 133 -13.00 -28.33 -30.08
CA TYR A 133 -13.84 -27.88 -28.96
C TYR A 133 -15.08 -27.09 -29.41
N LYS A 134 -16.28 -27.59 -29.07
CA LYS A 134 -17.59 -27.01 -29.45
C LYS A 134 -17.80 -25.55 -29.00
N TYR A 135 -17.14 -25.10 -27.93
CA TYR A 135 -17.21 -23.70 -27.49
C TYR A 135 -16.29 -22.77 -28.30
N LEU A 136 -15.18 -23.27 -28.86
CA LEU A 136 -14.21 -22.47 -29.62
C LEU A 136 -14.45 -22.52 -31.14
N LYS A 137 -15.02 -23.61 -31.65
CA LYS A 137 -15.33 -23.84 -33.09
C LYS A 137 -16.37 -22.87 -33.67
N GLN A 138 -17.27 -22.34 -32.83
CA GLN A 138 -18.50 -21.66 -33.26
C GLN A 138 -18.29 -20.44 -34.16
N SER A 139 -17.20 -19.69 -33.93
CA SER A 139 -16.96 -18.40 -34.57
C SER A 139 -16.05 -18.45 -35.79
N ASN A 140 -15.53 -19.63 -36.15
CA ASN A 140 -14.53 -19.86 -37.20
C ASN A 140 -13.21 -19.05 -37.05
N CYS A 141 -12.95 -18.39 -35.91
CA CYS A 141 -11.83 -17.45 -35.72
C CYS A 141 -10.67 -18.04 -34.88
N TYR A 142 -9.93 -18.98 -35.47
CA TYR A 142 -8.89 -19.73 -34.76
C TYR A 142 -7.57 -18.96 -34.52
N SER A 143 -7.34 -17.82 -35.17
CA SER A 143 -6.08 -17.05 -35.11
C SER A 143 -6.30 -15.53 -35.07
N ILE A 144 -5.43 -14.78 -34.39
CA ILE A 144 -5.36 -13.31 -34.47
C ILE A 144 -4.12 -12.91 -35.27
N ALA A 145 -4.26 -11.95 -36.19
CA ALA A 145 -3.14 -11.48 -37.01
C ALA A 145 -2.07 -10.79 -36.15
N GLY A 146 -0.82 -11.27 -36.24
CA GLY A 146 0.32 -10.70 -35.51
C GLY A 146 0.40 -11.05 -34.02
N VAL A 147 -0.43 -11.95 -33.50
CA VAL A 147 -0.39 -12.43 -32.11
C VAL A 147 -0.02 -13.92 -32.08
N ASP A 148 1.03 -14.25 -31.35
CA ASP A 148 1.41 -15.63 -31.02
C ASP A 148 0.78 -16.02 -29.67
N ASP A 149 -0.30 -16.81 -29.72
CA ASP A 149 -1.01 -17.28 -28.52
C ASP A 149 -0.12 -18.18 -27.62
N ALA A 150 0.89 -18.88 -28.16
CA ALA A 150 1.80 -19.70 -27.36
C ALA A 150 2.83 -18.85 -26.59
N GLU A 151 3.36 -17.79 -27.21
CA GLU A 151 4.18 -16.80 -26.52
C GLU A 151 3.36 -16.02 -25.47
N GLN A 152 2.10 -15.67 -25.76
CA GLN A 152 1.23 -15.07 -24.74
C GLN A 152 1.00 -16.01 -23.55
N PHE A 153 0.83 -17.32 -23.77
CA PHE A 153 0.75 -18.30 -22.67
C PHE A 153 2.01 -18.31 -21.80
N ARG A 154 3.20 -18.19 -22.40
CA ARG A 154 4.47 -18.08 -21.68
C ARG A 154 4.51 -16.83 -20.80
N ILE A 155 4.03 -15.69 -21.30
CA ILE A 155 3.93 -14.42 -20.56
C ILE A 155 2.93 -14.53 -19.40
N VAL A 156 1.78 -15.18 -19.60
CA VAL A 156 0.78 -15.43 -18.54
C VAL A 156 1.35 -16.33 -17.45
N LYS A 157 2.10 -17.38 -17.82
CA LYS A 157 2.75 -18.27 -16.85
C LYS A 157 3.83 -17.56 -16.03
N GLU A 158 4.65 -16.72 -16.67
CA GLU A 158 5.62 -15.86 -15.97
C GLU A 158 4.91 -14.86 -15.03
N ALA A 159 3.78 -14.29 -15.46
CA ALA A 159 2.99 -13.38 -14.63
C ALA A 159 2.39 -14.07 -13.39
N LEU A 160 1.87 -15.29 -13.53
CA LEU A 160 1.37 -16.10 -12.41
C LEU A 160 2.49 -16.42 -11.40
N ASP A 161 3.73 -16.63 -11.86
CA ASP A 161 4.90 -16.80 -11.00
C ASP A 161 5.30 -15.52 -10.26
N VAL A 162 5.23 -14.35 -10.91
CA VAL A 162 5.54 -13.06 -10.27
C VAL A 162 4.49 -12.66 -9.22
N VAL A 163 3.23 -13.08 -9.39
CA VAL A 163 2.14 -12.82 -8.44
C VAL A 163 1.97 -13.98 -7.44
N HIS A 164 3.04 -14.77 -7.24
CA HIS A 164 3.20 -15.83 -6.24
C HIS A 164 2.09 -16.91 -6.22
N VAL A 165 1.45 -17.19 -7.37
CA VAL A 165 0.47 -18.29 -7.49
C VAL A 165 1.24 -19.62 -7.55
N SER A 166 0.93 -20.58 -6.67
CA SER A 166 1.70 -21.82 -6.57
C SER A 166 1.63 -22.68 -7.84
N LYS A 167 2.56 -23.62 -8.04
CA LYS A 167 2.54 -24.50 -9.21
C LYS A 167 1.35 -25.48 -9.20
N GLU A 168 0.93 -25.92 -8.02
CA GLU A 168 -0.24 -26.78 -7.83
C GLU A 168 -1.53 -26.01 -8.14
N ASP A 169 -1.60 -24.74 -7.72
CA ASP A 169 -2.68 -23.81 -8.09
C ASP A 169 -2.70 -23.54 -9.60
N GLN A 170 -1.56 -23.27 -10.24
CA GLN A 170 -1.46 -23.05 -11.69
C GLN A 170 -1.98 -24.26 -12.48
N GLU A 171 -1.56 -25.47 -12.12
CA GLU A 171 -2.07 -26.69 -12.75
C GLU A 171 -3.57 -26.89 -12.50
N SER A 172 -4.07 -26.56 -11.32
CA SER A 172 -5.50 -26.61 -10.99
C SER A 172 -6.31 -25.59 -11.81
N VAL A 173 -5.79 -24.38 -12.02
CA VAL A 173 -6.38 -23.35 -12.88
C VAL A 173 -6.47 -23.84 -14.33
N PHE A 174 -5.40 -24.42 -14.86
CA PHE A 174 -5.40 -25.00 -16.22
C PHE A 174 -6.33 -26.23 -16.34
N ALA A 175 -6.48 -27.02 -15.27
CA ALA A 175 -7.45 -28.13 -15.23
C ALA A 175 -8.91 -27.64 -15.26
N MET A 176 -9.25 -26.56 -14.56
CA MET A 176 -10.59 -25.97 -14.64
C MET A 176 -10.90 -25.41 -16.04
N LEU A 177 -9.91 -24.80 -16.71
CA LEU A 177 -10.06 -24.35 -18.10
C LEU A 177 -10.27 -25.52 -19.07
N ALA A 178 -9.47 -26.59 -18.94
CA ALA A 178 -9.65 -27.80 -19.74
C ALA A 178 -11.01 -28.46 -19.48
N ALA A 179 -11.49 -28.49 -18.22
CA ALA A 179 -12.81 -29.00 -17.88
C ALA A 179 -13.94 -28.17 -18.51
N VAL A 180 -13.82 -26.84 -18.56
CA VAL A 180 -14.78 -25.97 -19.27
C VAL A 180 -14.78 -26.25 -20.77
N LEU A 181 -13.62 -26.48 -21.40
CA LEU A 181 -13.56 -26.85 -22.82
C LEU A 181 -14.19 -28.22 -23.09
N TRP A 182 -13.88 -29.23 -22.28
CA TRP A 182 -14.44 -30.58 -22.39
C TRP A 182 -15.95 -30.63 -22.08
N LEU A 183 -16.46 -29.82 -21.15
CA LEU A 183 -17.90 -29.65 -20.91
C LEU A 183 -18.65 -29.22 -22.18
N GLY A 184 -18.01 -28.45 -23.06
CA GLY A 184 -18.57 -28.06 -24.35
C GLY A 184 -18.83 -29.24 -25.28
N ASN A 185 -18.03 -30.31 -25.19
CA ASN A 185 -18.12 -31.48 -26.07
C ASN A 185 -19.08 -32.56 -25.54
N VAL A 186 -19.45 -32.54 -24.24
CA VAL A 186 -20.42 -33.48 -23.66
C VAL A 186 -21.72 -33.48 -24.48
N SER A 187 -22.09 -34.69 -24.91
CA SER A 187 -23.24 -34.99 -25.75
C SER A 187 -24.37 -35.66 -24.96
N PHE A 188 -25.59 -35.66 -25.51
CA PHE A 188 -26.81 -36.13 -24.83
C PHE A 188 -27.62 -37.08 -25.72
N THR A 189 -28.15 -38.15 -25.14
CA THR A 189 -29.02 -39.13 -25.82
C THR A 189 -30.40 -39.19 -25.18
N ILE A 190 -31.44 -39.24 -26.02
CA ILE A 190 -32.84 -39.35 -25.58
C ILE A 190 -33.11 -40.77 -25.07
N ILE A 191 -33.72 -40.87 -23.89
CA ILE A 191 -33.96 -42.14 -23.17
C ILE A 191 -35.42 -42.59 -23.26
N ASP A 192 -36.37 -41.65 -23.37
CA ASP A 192 -37.81 -41.93 -23.32
C ASP A 192 -38.65 -41.05 -24.26
N ASN A 193 -39.92 -41.44 -24.42
CA ASN A 193 -40.89 -40.82 -25.32
C ASN A 193 -41.27 -39.38 -24.93
N GLU A 194 -40.84 -38.90 -23.75
CA GLU A 194 -41.09 -37.53 -23.27
C GLU A 194 -39.92 -36.59 -23.62
N ASN A 195 -38.91 -37.09 -24.36
CA ASN A 195 -37.69 -36.40 -24.80
C ASN A 195 -36.73 -36.03 -23.66
N HIS A 196 -36.77 -36.77 -22.55
CA HIS A 196 -35.74 -36.68 -21.53
C HIS A 196 -34.42 -37.26 -22.03
N VAL A 197 -33.30 -36.72 -21.54
CA VAL A 197 -31.95 -37.12 -21.95
C VAL A 197 -31.07 -37.55 -20.78
N GLU A 198 -30.10 -38.40 -21.09
CA GLU A 198 -28.92 -38.67 -20.25
C GLU A 198 -27.66 -38.22 -21.00
N ALA A 199 -26.62 -37.82 -20.26
CA ALA A 199 -25.32 -37.51 -20.84
C ALA A 199 -24.66 -38.81 -21.34
N VAL A 200 -24.12 -38.77 -22.56
CA VAL A 200 -23.41 -39.91 -23.12
C VAL A 200 -22.13 -40.13 -22.32
N ALA A 201 -21.87 -41.38 -21.93
CA ALA A 201 -20.62 -41.81 -21.31
C ALA A 201 -19.47 -41.88 -22.35
N ASP A 202 -19.25 -40.77 -23.06
CA ASP A 202 -18.18 -40.57 -24.03
C ASP A 202 -16.89 -40.05 -23.36
N GLU A 203 -15.83 -39.90 -24.15
CA GLU A 203 -14.53 -39.41 -23.65
C GLU A 203 -14.63 -38.02 -22.99
N SER A 204 -15.56 -37.17 -23.47
CA SER A 204 -15.77 -35.83 -22.92
C SER A 204 -16.27 -35.90 -21.49
N LEU A 205 -17.28 -36.73 -21.20
CA LEU A 205 -17.82 -36.88 -19.85
C LEU A 205 -16.74 -37.39 -18.88
N ILE A 206 -15.96 -38.39 -19.32
CA ILE A 206 -14.87 -38.99 -18.54
C ILE A 206 -13.75 -37.96 -18.29
N ASN A 207 -13.37 -37.17 -19.29
CA ASN A 207 -12.36 -36.12 -19.16
C ASN A 207 -12.83 -35.00 -18.22
N VAL A 208 -14.10 -34.56 -18.29
CA VAL A 208 -14.66 -33.59 -17.34
C VAL A 208 -14.63 -34.14 -15.90
N ALA A 209 -15.15 -35.35 -15.68
CA ALA A 209 -15.19 -35.96 -14.35
C ALA A 209 -13.78 -36.07 -13.73
N LYS A 210 -12.80 -36.53 -14.52
CA LYS A 210 -11.37 -36.62 -14.15
C LYS A 210 -10.73 -35.26 -13.85
N LEU A 211 -11.08 -34.19 -14.57
CA LEU A 211 -10.48 -32.86 -14.42
C LEU A 211 -11.10 -32.04 -13.27
N ILE A 212 -12.38 -32.22 -12.97
CA ILE A 212 -13.06 -31.61 -11.81
C ILE A 212 -12.89 -32.48 -10.55
N GLY A 213 -12.65 -33.78 -10.72
CA GLY A 213 -12.40 -34.74 -9.64
C GLY A 213 -13.68 -35.29 -8.99
N CYS A 214 -14.78 -35.40 -9.75
CA CYS A 214 -16.02 -36.06 -9.35
C CYS A 214 -16.18 -37.44 -10.01
N ASP A 215 -17.19 -38.21 -9.59
CA ASP A 215 -17.55 -39.46 -10.25
C ASP A 215 -18.37 -39.23 -11.54
N ASN A 216 -18.23 -40.14 -12.51
CA ASN A 216 -18.92 -40.09 -13.79
C ASN A 216 -20.46 -40.17 -13.65
N ALA A 217 -20.97 -40.97 -12.71
CA ALA A 217 -22.41 -41.09 -12.48
C ALA A 217 -22.96 -39.87 -11.74
N GLU A 218 -22.21 -39.29 -10.78
CA GLU A 218 -22.59 -38.01 -10.16
C GLU A 218 -22.67 -36.88 -11.19
N LEU A 219 -21.69 -36.78 -12.09
CA LEU A 219 -21.68 -35.79 -13.18
C LEU A 219 -22.84 -36.01 -14.17
N ASN A 220 -23.11 -37.26 -14.59
CA ASN A 220 -24.24 -37.56 -15.48
C ASN A 220 -25.58 -37.17 -14.81
N LEU A 221 -25.78 -37.55 -13.55
CA LEU A 221 -26.99 -37.18 -12.80
C LEU A 221 -27.14 -35.65 -12.70
N ALA A 222 -26.08 -34.91 -12.39
CA ALA A 222 -26.10 -33.45 -12.29
C ALA A 222 -26.35 -32.70 -13.61
N LEU A 223 -26.24 -33.38 -14.76
CA LEU A 223 -26.55 -32.84 -16.09
C LEU A 223 -27.89 -33.33 -16.67
N SER A 224 -28.47 -34.40 -16.09
CA SER A 224 -29.62 -35.13 -16.66
C SER A 224 -30.87 -35.12 -15.77
N ILE A 225 -30.70 -34.89 -14.47
CA ILE A 225 -31.80 -34.70 -13.51
C ILE A 225 -31.64 -33.42 -12.70
N ARG A 226 -32.77 -32.91 -12.21
CA ARG A 226 -32.88 -31.75 -11.33
C ARG A 226 -33.74 -32.10 -10.12
N LYS A 227 -33.21 -31.89 -8.91
CA LYS A 227 -33.95 -32.08 -7.66
C LYS A 227 -34.57 -30.74 -7.24
N MET A 228 -35.87 -30.73 -7.01
CA MET A 228 -36.63 -29.54 -6.60
C MET A 228 -37.35 -29.82 -5.29
N ARG A 229 -37.08 -29.02 -4.27
CA ARG A 229 -37.88 -29.04 -3.04
C ARG A 229 -39.13 -28.19 -3.23
N VAL A 230 -40.30 -28.82 -3.18
CA VAL A 230 -41.61 -28.16 -3.34
C VAL A 230 -42.39 -28.41 -2.06
N GLY A 231 -42.51 -27.38 -1.22
CA GLY A 231 -42.95 -27.56 0.17
C GLY A 231 -41.90 -28.36 0.96
N ASN A 232 -42.32 -29.47 1.57
CA ASN A 232 -41.42 -30.38 2.30
C ASN A 232 -40.86 -31.51 1.40
N ASP A 233 -41.46 -31.77 0.24
CA ASP A 233 -41.13 -32.92 -0.60
C ASP A 233 -40.00 -32.60 -1.58
N ASN A 234 -39.10 -33.55 -1.79
CA ASN A 234 -38.02 -33.43 -2.78
C ASN A 234 -38.42 -34.21 -4.05
N ILE A 235 -38.86 -33.47 -5.07
CA ILE A 235 -39.26 -34.00 -6.38
C ILE A 235 -38.01 -34.12 -7.27
N VAL A 236 -37.85 -35.24 -7.98
CA VAL A 236 -36.82 -35.41 -9.00
C VAL A 236 -37.44 -35.26 -10.38
N GLN A 237 -37.01 -34.25 -11.13
CA GLN A 237 -37.39 -34.02 -12.52
C GLN A 237 -36.25 -34.48 -13.45
N LYS A 238 -36.58 -35.25 -14.49
CA LYS A 238 -35.68 -35.50 -15.62
C LYS A 238 -35.59 -34.26 -16.52
N LEU A 239 -34.44 -34.02 -17.14
CA LEU A 239 -34.24 -32.89 -18.03
C LEU A 239 -34.46 -33.26 -19.50
N THR A 240 -35.08 -32.36 -20.25
CA THR A 240 -35.16 -32.43 -21.72
C THR A 240 -33.84 -31.97 -22.36
N LEU A 241 -33.64 -32.29 -23.65
CA LEU A 241 -32.40 -31.96 -24.38
C LEU A 241 -31.97 -30.49 -24.26
N SER A 242 -32.91 -29.53 -24.35
CA SER A 242 -32.58 -28.11 -24.16
C SER A 242 -32.12 -27.83 -22.74
N GLN A 243 -32.90 -28.22 -21.73
CA GLN A 243 -32.60 -27.98 -20.32
C GLN A 243 -31.27 -28.61 -19.87
N ALA A 244 -30.89 -29.76 -20.44
CA ALA A 244 -29.61 -30.40 -20.17
C ALA A 244 -28.42 -29.63 -20.79
N ILE A 245 -28.58 -29.11 -22.01
CA ILE A 245 -27.62 -28.18 -22.64
C ILE A 245 -27.53 -26.89 -21.81
N ASP A 246 -28.65 -26.30 -21.42
CA ASP A 246 -28.69 -25.07 -20.61
C ASP A 246 -28.00 -25.28 -19.25
N THR A 247 -28.16 -26.45 -18.63
CA THR A 247 -27.52 -26.84 -17.35
C THR A 247 -26.01 -27.03 -17.51
N ARG A 248 -25.58 -27.73 -18.57
CA ARG A 248 -24.17 -27.92 -18.95
C ARG A 248 -23.46 -26.59 -19.21
N ASP A 249 -24.12 -25.70 -19.95
CA ASP A 249 -23.61 -24.38 -20.29
C ASP A 249 -23.63 -23.46 -19.06
N ALA A 250 -24.62 -23.57 -18.17
CA ALA A 250 -24.65 -22.88 -16.87
C ALA A 250 -23.50 -23.32 -15.94
N LEU A 251 -23.18 -24.62 -15.90
CA LEU A 251 -22.04 -25.15 -15.16
C LEU A 251 -20.72 -24.59 -15.71
N ALA A 252 -20.53 -24.62 -17.04
CA ALA A 252 -19.35 -24.05 -17.69
C ALA A 252 -19.20 -22.54 -17.44
N LYS A 253 -20.28 -21.76 -17.60
CA LYS A 253 -20.35 -20.31 -17.26
C LYS A 253 -19.96 -20.05 -15.79
N SER A 254 -20.37 -20.93 -14.88
CA SER A 254 -20.15 -20.77 -13.43
C SER A 254 -18.74 -21.15 -12.98
N ILE A 255 -18.18 -22.26 -13.48
CA ILE A 255 -16.78 -22.66 -13.21
C ILE A 255 -15.83 -21.55 -13.68
N TYR A 256 -16.02 -21.02 -14.89
CA TYR A 256 -15.17 -19.95 -15.41
C TYR A 256 -15.28 -18.65 -14.60
N ALA A 257 -16.50 -18.25 -14.22
CA ALA A 257 -16.72 -17.05 -13.41
C ALA A 257 -16.05 -17.16 -12.02
N CYS A 258 -16.23 -18.27 -11.31
CA CYS A 258 -15.61 -18.46 -10.00
C CYS A 258 -14.08 -18.66 -10.09
N LEU A 259 -13.57 -19.25 -11.17
CA LEU A 259 -12.13 -19.29 -11.45
C LEU A 259 -11.54 -17.88 -11.62
N PHE A 260 -12.23 -16.99 -12.35
CA PHE A 260 -11.82 -15.60 -12.53
C PHE A 260 -11.88 -14.79 -11.22
N GLU A 261 -12.97 -14.92 -10.44
CA GLU A 261 -13.08 -14.31 -9.11
C GLU A 261 -11.96 -14.79 -8.17
N TRP A 262 -11.70 -16.10 -8.13
CA TRP A 262 -10.64 -16.70 -7.33
C TRP A 262 -9.24 -16.23 -7.75
N LEU A 263 -8.95 -16.11 -9.05
CA LEU A 263 -7.69 -15.55 -9.55
C LEU A 263 -7.52 -14.10 -9.10
N VAL A 264 -8.58 -13.29 -9.18
CA VAL A 264 -8.59 -11.91 -8.65
C VAL A 264 -8.36 -11.90 -7.13
N GLU A 265 -8.89 -12.86 -6.38
CA GLU A 265 -8.57 -12.99 -4.95
C GLU A 265 -7.10 -13.33 -4.67
N GLN A 266 -6.48 -14.25 -5.42
CA GLN A 266 -5.06 -14.56 -5.23
C GLN A 266 -4.16 -13.38 -5.60
N ILE A 267 -4.45 -12.68 -6.71
CA ILE A 267 -3.78 -11.43 -7.09
C ILE A 267 -3.89 -10.40 -5.95
N ASN A 268 -5.07 -10.24 -5.36
CA ASN A 268 -5.27 -9.34 -4.22
C ASN A 268 -4.50 -9.77 -2.95
N LYS A 269 -4.24 -11.07 -2.73
CA LYS A 269 -3.43 -11.54 -1.60
C LYS A 269 -1.94 -11.21 -1.79
N SER A 270 -1.40 -11.37 -3.01
CA SER A 270 -0.04 -10.93 -3.36
C SER A 270 0.15 -9.44 -3.10
N LEU A 271 -0.75 -8.61 -3.62
CA LEU A 271 -0.67 -7.15 -3.55
C LEU A 271 -0.98 -6.54 -2.16
N ALA A 272 -1.38 -7.36 -1.19
CA ALA A 272 -1.83 -6.92 0.14
C ALA A 272 -0.70 -6.68 1.16
N VAL A 273 0.36 -5.97 0.76
CA VAL A 273 1.49 -5.66 1.65
C VAL A 273 1.13 -4.57 2.66
N GLY A 274 1.54 -4.78 3.92
CA GLY A 274 1.67 -3.73 4.95
C GLY A 274 0.38 -3.23 5.61
N LYS A 275 0.28 -3.38 6.95
CA LYS A 275 -0.77 -2.75 7.78
C LYS A 275 -0.70 -1.21 7.84
N ARG A 276 0.26 -0.56 7.16
CA ARG A 276 0.46 0.90 7.12
C ARG A 276 -0.33 1.58 5.99
N ARG A 277 -1.63 1.26 5.86
CA ARG A 277 -2.54 1.95 4.92
C ARG A 277 -2.85 3.34 5.46
N THR A 278 -2.20 4.37 4.92
CA THR A 278 -2.30 5.78 5.41
C THR A 278 -3.61 6.49 5.01
N GLY A 279 -4.67 5.73 4.73
CA GLY A 279 -5.91 6.20 4.10
C GLY A 279 -5.78 6.59 2.62
N ARG A 280 -4.56 6.85 2.13
CA ARG A 280 -4.25 7.45 0.83
C ARG A 280 -4.26 6.43 -0.32
N SER A 281 -5.09 6.66 -1.33
CA SER A 281 -5.11 5.89 -2.57
C SER A 281 -5.41 6.71 -3.84
N ILE A 282 -5.00 6.14 -4.97
CA ILE A 282 -5.39 6.57 -6.32
C ILE A 282 -6.06 5.36 -7.00
N SER A 283 -7.31 5.52 -7.38
CA SER A 283 -8.13 4.45 -7.99
C SER A 283 -8.25 4.65 -9.50
N ILE A 284 -7.66 3.76 -10.29
CA ILE A 284 -7.78 3.77 -11.75
C ILE A 284 -9.00 2.91 -12.13
N LEU A 285 -9.98 3.49 -12.81
CA LEU A 285 -11.12 2.78 -13.39
C LEU A 285 -10.93 2.64 -14.90
N ASP A 286 -10.77 1.41 -15.35
CA ASP A 286 -10.83 1.00 -16.75
C ASP A 286 -12.05 0.08 -16.92
N ILE A 287 -13.04 0.52 -17.68
CA ILE A 287 -14.33 -0.15 -17.85
C ILE A 287 -14.63 -0.34 -19.33
N TYR A 288 -15.46 -1.32 -19.69
CA TYR A 288 -15.97 -1.49 -21.05
C TYR A 288 -16.54 -0.18 -21.61
N GLY A 289 -16.34 0.04 -22.91
CA GLY A 289 -16.89 1.23 -23.57
C GLY A 289 -18.39 1.13 -23.77
N PHE A 290 -19.00 2.21 -24.24
CA PHE A 290 -20.33 2.14 -24.84
C PHE A 290 -20.31 1.20 -26.06
N GLU A 291 -21.31 0.34 -26.18
CA GLU A 291 -21.40 -0.69 -27.22
C GLU A 291 -22.74 -0.62 -27.96
N SER A 292 -22.68 -0.51 -29.28
CA SER A 292 -23.85 -0.56 -30.16
C SER A 292 -23.48 -1.36 -31.41
N PHE A 293 -24.03 -2.56 -31.53
CA PHE A 293 -23.88 -3.52 -32.62
C PHE A 293 -25.21 -3.71 -33.36
N ASP A 294 -25.20 -4.46 -34.46
CA ASP A 294 -26.41 -4.74 -35.26
C ASP A 294 -27.43 -5.63 -34.52
N ARG A 295 -26.97 -6.35 -33.48
CA ARG A 295 -27.80 -7.03 -32.47
C ARG A 295 -27.19 -6.81 -31.10
N ASN A 296 -27.94 -6.20 -30.19
CA ASN A 296 -27.51 -5.94 -28.81
C ASN A 296 -28.32 -6.82 -27.84
N SER A 297 -27.63 -7.49 -26.91
CA SER A 297 -28.25 -8.38 -25.94
C SER A 297 -28.17 -7.82 -24.51
N PHE A 298 -28.52 -8.63 -23.51
CA PHE A 298 -28.54 -8.27 -22.09
C PHE A 298 -27.19 -7.73 -21.59
N GLU A 299 -26.10 -8.24 -22.15
CA GLU A 299 -24.74 -7.85 -21.84
C GLU A 299 -24.44 -6.41 -22.28
N GLN A 300 -24.79 -6.03 -23.51
CA GLN A 300 -24.70 -4.64 -23.98
C GLN A 300 -25.62 -3.72 -23.19
N PHE A 301 -26.81 -4.18 -22.81
CA PHE A 301 -27.76 -3.44 -21.99
C PHE A 301 -27.17 -3.10 -20.59
N CYS A 302 -26.48 -4.05 -19.94
CA CYS A 302 -25.75 -3.79 -18.70
C CYS A 302 -24.51 -2.89 -18.90
N ILE A 303 -23.73 -3.12 -19.97
CA ILE A 303 -22.56 -2.32 -20.35
C ILE A 303 -22.92 -0.84 -20.55
N ASN A 304 -24.00 -0.59 -21.30
CA ASN A 304 -24.48 0.76 -21.60
C ASN A 304 -25.12 1.42 -20.38
N TYR A 305 -25.86 0.69 -19.53
CA TYR A 305 -26.37 1.20 -18.25
C TYR A 305 -25.23 1.73 -17.33
N ALA A 306 -24.12 1.02 -17.22
CA ALA A 306 -22.97 1.50 -16.45
C ALA A 306 -22.25 2.70 -17.09
N ASN A 307 -22.16 2.76 -18.41
CA ASN A 307 -21.67 3.94 -19.12
C ASN A 307 -22.58 5.16 -18.89
N GLU A 308 -23.91 4.97 -18.94
CA GLU A 308 -24.92 5.99 -18.61
C GLU A 308 -24.72 6.55 -17.18
N ARG A 309 -24.49 5.66 -16.20
CA ARG A 309 -24.27 6.04 -14.80
C ARG A 309 -22.95 6.80 -14.59
N LEU A 310 -21.89 6.39 -15.27
CA LEU A 310 -20.61 7.09 -15.27
C LEU A 310 -20.71 8.45 -15.97
N GLN A 311 -21.47 8.55 -17.06
CA GLN A 311 -21.74 9.83 -17.73
C GLN A 311 -22.51 10.79 -16.82
N GLN A 312 -23.49 10.30 -16.04
CA GLN A 312 -24.18 11.15 -15.06
C GLN A 312 -23.24 11.61 -13.93
N HIS A 313 -22.32 10.76 -13.48
CA HIS A 313 -21.31 11.12 -12.47
C HIS A 313 -20.32 12.17 -13.00
N PHE A 314 -19.93 12.09 -14.28
CA PHE A 314 -19.16 13.10 -15.00
C PHE A 314 -19.93 14.43 -15.13
N ASN A 315 -21.17 14.39 -15.64
CA ASN A 315 -22.07 15.54 -15.75
C ASN A 315 -22.32 16.20 -14.38
N ARG A 316 -22.45 15.41 -13.31
CA ARG A 316 -22.59 15.92 -11.94
C ARG A 316 -21.32 16.64 -11.47
N HIS A 317 -20.14 16.06 -11.68
CA HIS A 317 -18.88 16.65 -11.19
C HIS A 317 -18.41 17.87 -11.98
N LEU A 318 -18.58 17.89 -13.30
CA LEU A 318 -18.12 19.00 -14.14
C LEU A 318 -19.15 20.11 -14.32
N PHE A 319 -20.45 19.82 -14.19
CA PHE A 319 -21.50 20.81 -14.44
C PHE A 319 -22.33 21.12 -13.19
N LYS A 320 -22.98 20.11 -12.58
CA LYS A 320 -23.89 20.36 -11.44
C LYS A 320 -23.15 20.92 -10.22
N LEU A 321 -22.07 20.29 -9.77
CA LEU A 321 -21.28 20.75 -8.61
C LEU A 321 -20.59 22.10 -8.86
N GLU A 322 -20.22 22.42 -10.10
CA GLU A 322 -19.65 23.72 -10.46
C GLU A 322 -20.68 24.85 -10.35
N GLN A 323 -21.90 24.63 -10.87
CA GLN A 323 -23.01 25.58 -10.73
C GLN A 323 -23.49 25.69 -9.28
N GLU A 324 -23.55 24.57 -8.53
CA GLU A 324 -23.85 24.55 -7.09
C GLU A 324 -22.80 25.38 -6.30
N GLU A 325 -21.51 25.28 -6.62
CA GLU A 325 -20.45 26.09 -5.98
C GLU A 325 -20.53 27.58 -6.30
N TYR A 326 -20.78 27.96 -7.57
CA TYR A 326 -20.95 29.36 -7.96
C TYR A 326 -22.15 30.02 -7.27
N ILE A 327 -23.28 29.31 -7.17
CA ILE A 327 -24.48 29.80 -6.46
C ILE A 327 -24.21 29.93 -4.94
N GLN A 328 -23.50 28.98 -4.33
CA GLN A 328 -23.17 29.03 -2.90
C GLN A 328 -22.21 30.17 -2.53
N ASP A 329 -21.22 30.47 -3.37
CA ASP A 329 -20.23 31.52 -3.10
C ASP A 329 -20.66 32.90 -3.65
N GLY A 330 -21.86 33.03 -4.21
CA GLY A 330 -22.46 34.32 -4.62
C GLY A 330 -21.97 34.86 -5.96
N ILE A 331 -21.47 34.00 -6.85
CA ILE A 331 -20.91 34.38 -8.15
C ILE A 331 -22.03 34.61 -9.18
N ASP A 332 -22.04 35.79 -9.80
CA ASP A 332 -22.94 36.07 -10.93
C ASP A 332 -22.47 35.27 -12.16
N TRP A 333 -23.34 34.37 -12.63
CA TRP A 333 -23.03 33.34 -13.61
C TRP A 333 -24.26 33.03 -14.47
N ALA A 334 -24.11 33.21 -15.78
CA ALA A 334 -25.09 32.71 -16.74
C ALA A 334 -25.06 31.19 -16.76
N LYS A 335 -26.14 30.55 -16.28
CA LYS A 335 -26.30 29.09 -16.33
C LYS A 335 -26.07 28.60 -17.76
N VAL A 336 -25.16 27.64 -17.90
CA VAL A 336 -24.95 26.93 -19.16
C VAL A 336 -25.80 25.67 -19.11
N ASP A 337 -26.78 25.61 -20.01
CA ASP A 337 -27.56 24.41 -20.25
C ASP A 337 -26.67 23.30 -20.86
N PHE A 338 -26.90 22.08 -20.40
CA PHE A 338 -26.21 20.87 -20.85
C PHE A 338 -27.21 19.70 -20.88
N ASP A 339 -26.95 18.73 -21.74
CA ASP A 339 -27.83 17.55 -21.88
C ASP A 339 -27.66 16.61 -20.68
N ASP A 340 -28.58 16.69 -19.72
CA ASP A 340 -28.57 15.89 -18.50
C ASP A 340 -29.25 14.53 -18.72
N ASN A 341 -28.49 13.46 -18.60
CA ASN A 341 -28.94 12.09 -18.91
C ASN A 341 -29.75 11.42 -17.78
N GLN A 342 -30.27 12.21 -16.84
CA GLN A 342 -30.96 11.74 -15.65
C GLN A 342 -32.26 11.00 -15.99
N ASP A 343 -32.97 11.37 -17.06
CA ASP A 343 -34.21 10.69 -17.47
C ASP A 343 -33.97 9.33 -18.14
N CYS A 344 -32.84 9.13 -18.81
CA CYS A 344 -32.40 7.81 -19.24
C CYS A 344 -32.04 6.94 -18.02
N LEU A 345 -31.34 7.48 -17.02
CA LEU A 345 -31.13 6.74 -15.76
C LEU A 345 -32.42 6.46 -15.00
N ASN A 346 -33.40 7.37 -15.03
CA ASN A 346 -34.73 7.15 -14.46
C ASN A 346 -35.42 5.97 -15.17
N LEU A 347 -35.33 5.87 -16.51
CA LEU A 347 -35.84 4.74 -17.29
C LEU A 347 -35.24 3.40 -16.86
N PHE A 348 -33.94 3.33 -16.54
CA PHE A 348 -33.31 2.13 -16.00
C PHE A 348 -33.67 1.84 -14.53
N GLU A 349 -33.67 2.86 -13.68
CA GLU A 349 -33.57 2.66 -12.23
C GLU A 349 -34.84 2.86 -11.40
N LYS A 350 -35.84 3.57 -11.93
CA LYS A 350 -37.04 3.99 -11.20
C LYS A 350 -37.86 2.80 -10.70
N LYS A 351 -38.06 2.70 -9.38
CA LYS A 351 -38.99 1.74 -8.77
C LYS A 351 -40.40 2.33 -8.72
N PRO A 352 -41.48 1.55 -8.94
CA PRO A 352 -41.46 0.15 -9.39
C PRO A 352 -41.31 0.01 -10.93
N LEU A 353 -41.62 1.05 -11.72
CA LEU A 353 -41.64 1.01 -13.19
C LEU A 353 -40.34 1.55 -13.81
N GLY A 354 -39.42 0.65 -14.11
CA GLY A 354 -38.15 0.90 -14.80
C GLY A 354 -37.60 -0.41 -15.40
N LEU A 355 -36.70 -0.31 -16.38
CA LEU A 355 -36.22 -1.46 -17.17
C LEU A 355 -35.71 -2.61 -16.29
N LEU A 356 -34.92 -2.29 -15.25
CA LEU A 356 -34.31 -3.30 -14.38
C LEU A 356 -35.33 -3.97 -13.44
N SER A 357 -36.29 -3.23 -12.90
CA SER A 357 -37.31 -3.80 -12.00
C SER A 357 -38.37 -4.61 -12.74
N LEU A 358 -38.78 -4.18 -13.94
CA LEU A 358 -39.68 -4.95 -14.79
C LEU A 358 -39.01 -6.24 -15.29
N LEU A 359 -37.70 -6.21 -15.54
CA LEU A 359 -36.91 -7.39 -15.89
C LEU A 359 -36.85 -8.39 -14.74
N ASP A 360 -36.57 -7.93 -13.51
CA ASP A 360 -36.49 -8.80 -12.32
C ASP A 360 -37.86 -9.39 -11.93
N GLU A 361 -38.94 -8.61 -12.07
CA GLU A 361 -40.32 -9.07 -11.85
C GLU A 361 -40.70 -10.16 -12.87
N GLU A 362 -40.42 -9.96 -14.15
CA GLU A 362 -40.71 -10.97 -15.18
C GLU A 362 -39.76 -12.17 -15.11
N SER A 363 -38.52 -11.97 -14.65
CA SER A 363 -37.55 -13.06 -14.39
C SER A 363 -38.01 -13.96 -13.24
N THR A 364 -38.69 -13.41 -12.23
CA THR A 364 -39.24 -14.18 -11.10
C THR A 364 -40.63 -14.77 -11.38
N PHE A 365 -41.32 -14.34 -12.44
CA PHE A 365 -42.61 -14.89 -12.83
C PHE A 365 -42.47 -16.29 -13.47
N PRO A 366 -43.17 -17.34 -12.99
CA PRO A 366 -42.99 -18.71 -13.48
C PRO A 366 -43.26 -18.89 -14.98
N ASN A 367 -44.27 -18.19 -15.50
CA ASN A 367 -44.66 -18.22 -16.92
C ASN A 367 -44.08 -17.02 -17.70
N GLY A 368 -43.08 -16.31 -17.14
CA GLY A 368 -42.45 -15.16 -17.76
C GLY A 368 -41.61 -15.55 -18.98
N SER A 369 -41.78 -14.81 -20.08
CA SER A 369 -41.13 -15.03 -21.37
C SER A 369 -40.55 -13.72 -21.93
N ASP A 370 -39.55 -13.81 -22.81
CA ASP A 370 -38.96 -12.61 -23.44
C ASP A 370 -39.97 -11.77 -24.23
N PHE A 371 -41.08 -12.39 -24.68
CA PHE A 371 -42.18 -11.72 -25.37
C PHE A 371 -43.14 -11.02 -24.41
N THR A 372 -43.50 -11.65 -23.28
CA THR A 372 -44.29 -10.98 -22.23
C THR A 372 -43.49 -9.84 -21.60
N PHE A 373 -42.17 -10.02 -21.39
CA PHE A 373 -41.24 -8.95 -21.02
C PHE A 373 -41.29 -7.78 -22.00
N ALA A 374 -41.07 -8.03 -23.30
CA ALA A 374 -41.09 -6.98 -24.32
C ALA A 374 -42.42 -6.20 -24.36
N ASN A 375 -43.56 -6.89 -24.19
CA ASN A 375 -44.87 -6.25 -24.15
C ASN A 375 -45.09 -5.44 -22.85
N LYS A 376 -44.61 -5.94 -21.71
CA LYS A 376 -44.67 -5.26 -20.40
C LYS A 376 -43.84 -3.97 -20.40
N LEU A 377 -42.65 -3.98 -21.01
CA LEU A 377 -41.88 -2.76 -21.23
C LEU A 377 -42.67 -1.72 -22.05
N LYS A 378 -43.27 -2.14 -23.17
CA LYS A 378 -44.07 -1.26 -24.05
C LYS A 378 -45.28 -0.67 -23.31
N GLN A 379 -45.99 -1.48 -22.54
CA GLN A 379 -47.16 -1.03 -21.77
C GLN A 379 -46.82 0.01 -20.68
N HIS A 380 -45.66 -0.10 -20.02
CA HIS A 380 -45.31 0.78 -18.90
C HIS A 380 -44.36 1.93 -19.25
N LEU A 381 -43.56 1.83 -20.32
CA LEU A 381 -42.47 2.76 -20.62
C LEU A 381 -42.65 3.60 -21.90
N ASN A 382 -43.65 3.32 -22.75
CA ASN A 382 -43.94 4.09 -23.96
C ASN A 382 -44.24 5.59 -23.75
N SER A 383 -44.41 6.05 -22.51
CA SER A 383 -44.57 7.47 -22.15
C SER A 383 -43.26 8.19 -21.79
N ASN A 384 -42.12 7.48 -21.75
CA ASN A 384 -40.81 8.06 -21.48
C ASN A 384 -40.11 8.45 -22.80
N PRO A 385 -39.58 9.68 -22.94
CA PRO A 385 -38.95 10.15 -24.18
C PRO A 385 -37.69 9.37 -24.58
N CYS A 386 -37.02 8.70 -23.64
CA CYS A 386 -35.82 7.90 -23.89
C CYS A 386 -36.14 6.43 -24.27
N PHE A 387 -37.40 6.04 -24.41
CA PHE A 387 -37.83 4.67 -24.73
C PHE A 387 -38.69 4.62 -26.00
N ARG A 388 -38.36 3.69 -26.91
CA ARG A 388 -39.20 3.36 -28.07
C ARG A 388 -39.45 1.86 -28.13
N GLY A 389 -40.73 1.48 -28.05
CA GLY A 389 -41.17 0.11 -28.26
C GLY A 389 -41.17 -0.25 -29.74
N GLU A 390 -40.31 -1.18 -30.14
CA GLU A 390 -40.27 -1.67 -31.52
C GLU A 390 -41.36 -2.72 -31.80
N ARG A 391 -41.47 -3.17 -33.05
CA ARG A 391 -42.22 -4.39 -33.38
C ARG A 391 -41.45 -5.62 -32.87
N GLU A 392 -42.14 -6.75 -32.71
CA GLU A 392 -41.54 -8.03 -32.30
C GLU A 392 -40.83 -7.98 -30.92
N LYS A 393 -39.83 -8.85 -30.68
CA LYS A 393 -39.07 -9.00 -29.43
C LYS A 393 -38.00 -7.90 -29.21
N ALA A 394 -38.24 -6.66 -29.63
CA ALA A 394 -37.24 -5.60 -29.53
C ALA A 394 -37.74 -4.35 -28.77
N PHE A 395 -36.79 -3.60 -28.22
CA PHE A 395 -36.98 -2.25 -27.70
C PHE A 395 -35.73 -1.39 -27.95
N THR A 396 -35.94 -0.09 -28.16
CA THR A 396 -34.89 0.89 -28.42
C THR A 396 -34.79 1.88 -27.26
N VAL A 397 -33.56 2.19 -26.82
CA VAL A 397 -33.28 3.19 -25.77
C VAL A 397 -32.42 4.30 -26.35
N SER A 398 -32.82 5.55 -26.11
CA SER A 398 -32.06 6.75 -26.50
C SER A 398 -31.05 7.10 -25.39
N HIS A 399 -29.84 6.53 -25.50
CA HIS A 399 -28.73 6.78 -24.58
C HIS A 399 -28.01 8.10 -24.87
N PHE A 400 -27.17 8.57 -23.94
CA PHE A 400 -26.32 9.75 -24.15
C PHE A 400 -25.41 9.68 -25.39
N ALA A 401 -25.11 8.47 -25.88
CA ALA A 401 -24.27 8.23 -27.05
C ALA A 401 -25.05 7.91 -28.35
N GLY A 402 -26.39 7.83 -28.29
CA GLY A 402 -27.25 7.53 -29.43
C GLY A 402 -28.35 6.51 -29.11
N GLU A 403 -29.18 6.20 -30.10
CA GLU A 403 -30.22 5.16 -29.97
C GLU A 403 -29.60 3.76 -30.13
N VAL A 404 -29.97 2.83 -29.24
CA VAL A 404 -29.54 1.42 -29.28
C VAL A 404 -30.77 0.51 -29.16
N THR A 405 -30.91 -0.39 -30.12
CA THR A 405 -31.99 -1.41 -30.14
C THR A 405 -31.49 -2.73 -29.57
N TYR A 406 -32.23 -3.27 -28.60
CA TYR A 406 -31.94 -4.52 -27.90
C TYR A 406 -32.97 -5.59 -28.28
N ASP A 407 -32.50 -6.82 -28.55
CA ASP A 407 -33.32 -8.03 -28.75
C ASP A 407 -33.56 -8.69 -27.39
N THR A 408 -34.81 -8.84 -26.96
CA THR A 408 -35.15 -9.45 -25.67
C THR A 408 -34.91 -10.96 -25.61
N THR A 409 -34.59 -11.62 -26.73
CA THR A 409 -34.36 -13.07 -26.77
C THR A 409 -33.25 -13.49 -25.80
N GLY A 410 -33.60 -14.33 -24.83
CA GLY A 410 -32.71 -14.81 -23.76
C GLY A 410 -32.53 -13.83 -22.58
N PHE A 411 -33.17 -12.66 -22.55
CA PHE A 411 -33.00 -11.70 -21.44
C PHE A 411 -33.39 -12.30 -20.09
N LEU A 412 -34.50 -13.04 -20.01
CA LEU A 412 -34.95 -13.60 -18.73
C LEU A 412 -34.02 -14.71 -18.23
N GLU A 413 -33.50 -15.56 -19.12
CA GLU A 413 -32.55 -16.62 -18.76
C GLU A 413 -31.20 -16.03 -18.31
N LYS A 414 -30.66 -15.09 -19.10
CA LYS A 414 -29.40 -14.40 -18.79
C LYS A 414 -29.47 -13.58 -17.49
N ASN A 415 -30.64 -13.01 -17.16
CA ASN A 415 -30.83 -12.30 -15.90
C ASN A 415 -31.04 -13.24 -14.70
N ARG A 416 -31.58 -14.45 -14.91
CA ARG A 416 -31.74 -15.49 -13.88
C ARG A 416 -30.38 -16.01 -13.41
N ASP A 417 -29.48 -16.43 -14.32
CA ASP A 417 -28.10 -16.87 -14.02
C ASP A 417 -28.00 -17.89 -12.85
N LEU A 418 -29.00 -18.78 -12.78
CA LEU A 418 -29.23 -19.71 -11.68
C LEU A 418 -28.57 -21.07 -11.95
N LEU A 419 -27.33 -21.24 -11.51
CA LEU A 419 -26.76 -22.59 -11.35
C LEU A 419 -27.62 -23.40 -10.37
N HIS A 420 -27.97 -24.63 -10.73
CA HIS A 420 -28.85 -25.47 -9.92
C HIS A 420 -28.12 -26.01 -8.68
N LEU A 421 -28.87 -26.22 -7.59
CA LEU A 421 -28.33 -26.71 -6.31
C LEU A 421 -27.65 -28.08 -6.46
N ASP A 422 -28.13 -28.95 -7.36
CA ASP A 422 -27.48 -30.22 -7.70
C ASP A 422 -26.06 -30.02 -8.25
N SER A 423 -25.86 -29.03 -9.12
CA SER A 423 -24.56 -28.70 -9.70
C SER A 423 -23.61 -28.06 -8.67
N ILE A 424 -24.15 -27.28 -7.72
CA ILE A 424 -23.37 -26.76 -6.57
C ILE A 424 -22.99 -27.90 -5.63
N GLN A 425 -23.88 -28.87 -5.39
CA GLN A 425 -23.60 -30.07 -4.60
C GLN A 425 -22.52 -30.93 -5.25
N LEU A 426 -22.56 -31.15 -6.57
CA LEU A 426 -21.50 -31.82 -7.33
C LEU A 426 -20.14 -31.14 -7.10
N LEU A 427 -20.06 -29.82 -7.28
CA LEU A 427 -18.81 -29.07 -7.06
C LEU A 427 -18.31 -29.18 -5.60
N SER A 428 -19.19 -29.50 -4.63
CA SER A 428 -18.81 -29.79 -3.24
C SER A 428 -18.43 -31.25 -2.96
N SER A 429 -18.89 -32.23 -3.74
CA SER A 429 -18.48 -33.65 -3.64
C SER A 429 -17.14 -33.93 -4.35
N CYS A 430 -16.75 -33.08 -5.30
CA CYS A 430 -15.47 -33.14 -6.00
C CYS A 430 -14.26 -33.25 -5.05
N SER A 431 -13.30 -34.09 -5.43
CA SER A 431 -12.03 -34.27 -4.71
C SER A 431 -11.02 -33.13 -4.88
N CYS A 432 -11.20 -32.27 -5.89
CA CYS A 432 -10.29 -31.14 -6.15
C CYS A 432 -10.67 -29.88 -5.33
N HIS A 433 -9.64 -29.20 -4.82
CA HIS A 433 -9.79 -28.04 -3.92
C HIS A 433 -10.48 -26.82 -4.57
N LEU A 434 -10.26 -26.56 -5.88
CA LEU A 434 -10.89 -25.42 -6.56
C LEU A 434 -12.43 -25.58 -6.67
N PRO A 435 -12.99 -26.68 -7.19
CA PRO A 435 -14.44 -26.95 -7.12
C PRO A 435 -15.06 -26.78 -5.73
N GLN A 436 -14.43 -27.34 -4.69
CA GLN A 436 -14.89 -27.18 -3.30
C GLN A 436 -14.89 -25.71 -2.84
N THR A 437 -13.85 -24.95 -3.22
CA THR A 437 -13.75 -23.51 -2.96
C THR A 437 -14.84 -22.73 -3.69
N PHE A 438 -15.14 -23.09 -4.94
CA PHE A 438 -16.21 -22.46 -5.72
C PHE A 438 -17.59 -22.75 -5.10
N ALA A 439 -17.88 -24.01 -4.78
CA ALA A 439 -19.14 -24.41 -4.14
C ALA A 439 -19.36 -23.73 -2.79
N SER A 440 -18.34 -23.72 -1.92
CA SER A 440 -18.42 -23.05 -0.62
C SER A 440 -18.57 -21.53 -0.76
N ASN A 441 -17.93 -20.89 -1.75
CA ASN A 441 -18.17 -19.46 -2.04
C ASN A 441 -19.60 -19.19 -2.53
N MET A 442 -20.15 -20.03 -3.43
CA MET A 442 -21.56 -19.90 -3.89
C MET A 442 -22.56 -20.07 -2.73
N LEU A 443 -22.30 -21.01 -1.82
CA LEU A 443 -23.13 -21.22 -0.63
C LEU A 443 -22.99 -20.06 0.37
N ASN A 444 -21.77 -19.60 0.67
CA ASN A 444 -21.53 -18.47 1.58
C ASN A 444 -22.09 -17.13 1.07
N GLN A 445 -22.32 -16.97 -0.24
CA GLN A 445 -23.03 -15.81 -0.78
C GLN A 445 -24.56 -15.87 -0.50
N SER A 446 -25.13 -17.04 -0.23
CA SER A 446 -26.56 -17.16 0.08
C SER A 446 -26.91 -16.71 1.52
N GLU A 447 -25.96 -16.79 2.46
CA GLU A 447 -26.23 -16.54 3.89
C GLU A 447 -25.96 -15.11 4.36
N LYS A 448 -25.20 -14.29 3.61
CA LYS A 448 -24.82 -12.94 4.05
C LYS A 448 -25.92 -11.91 3.76
N PRO A 449 -26.56 -11.30 4.77
CA PRO A 449 -27.53 -10.23 4.55
C PRO A 449 -26.82 -8.97 4.02
N VAL A 450 -27.28 -8.47 2.87
CA VAL A 450 -26.78 -7.20 2.31
C VAL A 450 -27.24 -6.06 3.20
N VAL A 451 -26.31 -5.44 3.94
CA VAL A 451 -26.61 -4.35 4.87
C VAL A 451 -27.02 -3.08 4.09
N GLY A 452 -28.34 -2.89 3.96
CA GLY A 452 -28.94 -1.70 3.36
C GLY A 452 -30.36 -1.45 3.93
N PRO A 453 -30.80 -0.20 4.18
CA PRO A 453 -31.97 0.07 5.04
C PRO A 453 -33.36 -0.25 4.47
N LEU A 454 -33.48 -1.03 3.38
CA LEU A 454 -34.71 -1.05 2.55
C LEU A 454 -35.32 -2.42 2.24
N HIS A 455 -34.78 -3.53 2.74
CA HIS A 455 -35.32 -4.87 2.49
C HIS A 455 -35.37 -5.73 3.76
N LYS A 456 -36.50 -5.70 4.48
CA LYS A 456 -36.90 -6.74 5.43
C LYS A 456 -37.65 -7.85 4.69
N ALA A 457 -36.91 -8.85 4.23
CA ALA A 457 -37.43 -10.14 3.78
C ALA A 457 -36.55 -11.26 4.39
N GLY A 458 -37.06 -12.49 4.44
CA GLY A 458 -36.41 -13.59 5.15
C GLY A 458 -35.06 -14.03 4.56
N GLY A 459 -34.19 -14.60 5.40
CA GLY A 459 -32.84 -15.07 5.05
C GLY A 459 -32.76 -16.27 4.10
N ALA A 460 -33.76 -16.49 3.24
CA ALA A 460 -33.79 -17.52 2.20
C ALA A 460 -33.69 -16.94 0.77
N ASP A 461 -33.80 -15.62 0.59
CA ASP A 461 -33.98 -14.99 -0.73
C ASP A 461 -32.67 -14.59 -1.44
N SER A 462 -31.49 -14.72 -0.83
CA SER A 462 -30.22 -14.27 -1.47
C SER A 462 -29.93 -15.01 -2.79
N GLN A 463 -30.30 -16.30 -2.89
CA GLN A 463 -30.19 -17.06 -4.14
C GLN A 463 -31.11 -16.55 -5.27
N LYS A 464 -32.12 -15.71 -4.98
CA LYS A 464 -33.05 -15.15 -5.98
C LYS A 464 -32.59 -13.80 -6.55
N LEU A 465 -31.44 -13.26 -6.11
CA LEU A 465 -30.93 -12.00 -6.63
C LEU A 465 -30.40 -12.17 -8.06
N SER A 466 -31.07 -11.50 -9.02
CA SER A 466 -30.73 -11.52 -10.45
C SER A 466 -29.37 -10.89 -10.77
N VAL A 467 -28.87 -11.10 -11.99
CA VAL A 467 -27.68 -10.42 -12.49
C VAL A 467 -27.88 -8.91 -12.51
N ALA A 468 -29.02 -8.42 -13.00
CA ALA A 468 -29.32 -6.99 -13.06
C ALA A 468 -29.29 -6.32 -11.67
N THR A 469 -29.90 -6.93 -10.66
CA THR A 469 -29.90 -6.38 -9.29
C THR A 469 -28.52 -6.53 -8.61
N LYS A 470 -27.82 -7.66 -8.76
CA LYS A 470 -26.43 -7.83 -8.29
C LYS A 470 -25.51 -6.76 -8.88
N PHE A 471 -25.57 -6.56 -10.20
CA PHE A 471 -24.78 -5.58 -10.94
C PHE A 471 -25.13 -4.15 -10.55
N LYS A 472 -26.41 -3.80 -10.43
CA LYS A 472 -26.85 -2.48 -9.92
C LYS A 472 -26.29 -2.20 -8.52
N GLY A 473 -26.26 -3.21 -7.65
CA GLY A 473 -25.63 -3.12 -6.32
C GLY A 473 -24.12 -2.85 -6.39
N GLN A 474 -23.40 -3.60 -7.23
CA GLN A 474 -21.96 -3.39 -7.44
C GLN A 474 -21.64 -2.00 -8.04
N LEU A 475 -22.40 -1.56 -9.04
CA LEU A 475 -22.26 -0.26 -9.69
C LEU A 475 -22.56 0.89 -8.72
N PHE A 476 -23.57 0.76 -7.85
CA PHE A 476 -23.86 1.74 -6.81
C PHE A 476 -22.71 1.87 -5.80
N GLN A 477 -22.13 0.74 -5.35
CA GLN A 477 -20.94 0.75 -4.49
C GLN A 477 -19.72 1.38 -5.18
N LEU A 478 -19.56 1.18 -6.49
CA LEU A 478 -18.51 1.84 -7.27
C LEU A 478 -18.73 3.36 -7.30
N MET A 479 -19.94 3.84 -7.58
CA MET A 479 -20.26 5.28 -7.59
C MET A 479 -19.98 5.93 -6.23
N GLN A 480 -20.44 5.33 -5.13
CA GLN A 480 -20.20 5.85 -3.78
C GLN A 480 -18.70 5.98 -3.45
N ARG A 481 -17.85 5.05 -3.93
CA ARG A 481 -16.40 5.17 -3.75
C ARG A 481 -15.82 6.31 -4.59
N LEU A 482 -16.21 6.44 -5.86
CA LEU A 482 -15.75 7.54 -6.73
C LEU A 482 -16.16 8.91 -6.15
N GLU A 483 -17.38 9.04 -5.63
CA GLU A 483 -17.89 10.25 -4.96
C GLU A 483 -17.13 10.62 -3.67
N SER A 484 -16.40 9.66 -3.07
CA SER A 484 -15.51 9.93 -1.92
C SER A 484 -14.08 10.35 -2.32
N THR A 485 -13.80 10.47 -3.62
CA THR A 485 -12.50 10.86 -4.18
C THR A 485 -12.57 12.16 -4.98
N THR A 486 -11.44 12.79 -5.28
CA THR A 486 -11.37 13.78 -6.37
C THR A 486 -11.23 13.04 -7.72
N PRO A 487 -12.21 13.13 -8.64
CA PRO A 487 -12.12 12.46 -9.94
C PRO A 487 -11.28 13.26 -10.95
N HIS A 488 -10.54 12.52 -11.76
CA HIS A 488 -9.79 12.99 -12.92
C HIS A 488 -10.26 12.20 -14.14
N PHE A 489 -10.79 12.87 -15.16
CA PHE A 489 -11.44 12.20 -16.29
C PHE A 489 -10.51 12.16 -17.50
N ILE A 490 -10.41 10.98 -18.14
CA ILE A 490 -9.72 10.80 -19.43
C ILE A 490 -10.72 10.27 -20.44
N ARG A 491 -10.84 10.96 -21.58
CA ARG A 491 -11.66 10.56 -22.74
C ARG A 491 -10.75 10.05 -23.84
N CYS A 492 -10.81 8.75 -24.11
CA CYS A 492 -10.12 8.08 -25.19
C CYS A 492 -10.98 8.13 -26.46
N ILE A 493 -10.38 8.51 -27.60
CA ILE A 493 -11.08 8.71 -28.87
C ILE A 493 -10.48 7.80 -29.95
N LYS A 494 -11.33 7.02 -30.63
CA LYS A 494 -10.96 6.16 -31.76
C LYS A 494 -10.88 6.99 -33.05
N PRO A 495 -9.74 7.04 -33.76
CA PRO A 495 -9.56 7.96 -34.90
C PRO A 495 -10.19 7.47 -36.21
N ASN A 496 -10.29 6.16 -36.43
CA ASN A 496 -10.93 5.54 -37.60
C ASN A 496 -11.36 4.10 -37.26
N ASN A 497 -12.35 3.56 -37.98
CA ASN A 497 -12.78 2.18 -37.76
C ASN A 497 -11.82 1.12 -38.32
N SER A 498 -11.03 1.44 -39.35
CA SER A 498 -10.10 0.54 -40.05
C SER A 498 -8.82 0.18 -39.28
N GLN A 499 -8.70 0.57 -38.01
CA GLN A 499 -7.50 0.38 -37.16
C GLN A 499 -6.18 0.89 -37.77
N SER A 500 -6.27 1.84 -38.71
CA SER A 500 -5.15 2.26 -39.56
C SER A 500 -4.39 3.48 -38.97
N PRO A 501 -3.05 3.47 -38.89
CA PRO A 501 -2.29 4.60 -38.36
C PRO A 501 -2.35 5.80 -39.32
N GLY A 502 -2.44 7.01 -38.75
CA GLY A 502 -2.49 8.27 -39.52
C GLY A 502 -3.82 8.58 -40.21
N SER A 503 -4.77 7.66 -40.25
CA SER A 503 -6.12 7.88 -40.81
C SER A 503 -7.06 8.52 -39.77
N TYR A 504 -7.89 9.46 -40.21
CA TYR A 504 -8.80 10.23 -39.36
C TYR A 504 -10.20 10.35 -40.00
N GLU A 505 -11.20 9.78 -39.33
CA GLU A 505 -12.59 9.69 -39.79
C GLU A 505 -13.43 10.79 -39.11
N GLN A 506 -13.58 11.94 -39.77
CA GLN A 506 -14.17 13.15 -39.16
C GLN A 506 -15.57 12.93 -38.59
N GLY A 507 -16.42 12.13 -39.24
CA GLY A 507 -17.77 11.82 -38.76
C GLY A 507 -17.75 11.03 -37.44
N LEU A 508 -16.99 9.93 -37.41
CA LEU A 508 -16.81 9.08 -36.23
C LEU A 508 -16.22 9.85 -35.03
N VAL A 509 -15.23 10.71 -35.27
CA VAL A 509 -14.61 11.51 -34.20
C VAL A 509 -15.56 12.61 -33.71
N LEU A 510 -16.29 13.28 -34.61
CA LEU A 510 -17.28 14.29 -34.23
C LEU A 510 -18.45 13.69 -33.43
N GLN A 511 -18.87 12.46 -33.76
CA GLN A 511 -19.84 11.71 -32.98
C GLN A 511 -19.31 11.44 -31.56
N GLN A 512 -18.14 10.79 -31.43
CA GLN A 512 -17.52 10.51 -30.13
C GLN A 512 -17.33 11.77 -29.26
N LEU A 513 -16.94 12.91 -29.84
CA LEU A 513 -16.76 14.16 -29.09
C LEU A 513 -18.08 14.72 -28.52
N ARG A 514 -19.20 14.54 -29.23
CA ARG A 514 -20.54 14.85 -28.72
C ARG A 514 -20.93 13.87 -27.62
N CYS A 515 -20.86 12.56 -27.90
CA CYS A 515 -21.24 11.51 -26.97
C CYS A 515 -20.43 11.56 -25.66
N CYS A 516 -19.13 11.86 -25.69
CA CYS A 516 -18.33 12.03 -24.47
C CYS A 516 -18.54 13.36 -23.73
N GLY A 517 -19.46 14.24 -24.20
CA GLY A 517 -19.74 15.56 -23.60
C GLY A 517 -18.56 16.53 -23.65
N VAL A 518 -17.61 16.33 -24.59
CA VAL A 518 -16.35 17.09 -24.62
C VAL A 518 -16.57 18.52 -25.10
N LEU A 519 -17.52 18.74 -26.01
CA LEU A 519 -17.86 20.07 -26.53
C LEU A 519 -18.47 20.96 -25.42
N GLU A 520 -19.23 20.35 -24.52
CA GLU A 520 -19.92 20.97 -23.39
C GLU A 520 -18.93 21.31 -22.28
N VAL A 521 -17.99 20.40 -21.97
CA VAL A 521 -16.85 20.68 -21.09
C VAL A 521 -16.00 21.83 -21.64
N VAL A 522 -15.71 21.88 -22.95
CA VAL A 522 -14.95 22.99 -23.55
C VAL A 522 -15.75 24.29 -23.51
N ARG A 523 -17.09 24.26 -23.67
CA ARG A 523 -17.97 25.43 -23.55
C ARG A 523 -17.91 26.00 -22.12
N ILE A 524 -18.12 25.17 -21.11
CA ILE A 524 -18.15 25.57 -19.70
C ILE A 524 -16.76 25.97 -19.19
N SER A 525 -15.69 25.26 -19.59
CA SER A 525 -14.30 25.62 -19.24
C SER A 525 -13.84 26.97 -19.83
N ARG A 526 -14.52 27.46 -20.89
CA ARG A 526 -14.26 28.76 -21.51
C ARG A 526 -15.08 29.89 -20.90
N SER A 527 -16.35 29.66 -20.57
CA SER A 527 -17.22 30.67 -19.96
C SER A 527 -16.96 30.83 -18.45
N GLY A 528 -16.62 29.75 -17.75
CA GLY A 528 -16.47 29.70 -16.29
C GLY A 528 -15.08 30.04 -15.75
N PHE A 529 -14.87 29.66 -14.49
CA PHE A 529 -13.69 29.97 -13.68
C PHE A 529 -13.06 28.67 -13.12
N PRO A 530 -12.26 27.95 -13.94
CA PRO A 530 -11.74 26.63 -13.57
C PRO A 530 -10.67 26.67 -12.46
N THR A 531 -10.08 27.84 -12.17
CA THR A 531 -9.05 28.00 -11.14
C THR A 531 -9.64 28.66 -9.90
N ARG A 532 -9.75 27.91 -8.80
CA ARG A 532 -10.47 28.33 -7.58
C ARG A 532 -9.57 28.20 -6.35
N MET A 533 -9.60 29.18 -5.46
CA MET A 533 -8.80 29.14 -4.22
C MET A 533 -9.44 29.98 -3.11
N SER A 534 -9.56 29.42 -1.89
CA SER A 534 -10.10 30.16 -0.75
C SER A 534 -9.24 31.38 -0.40
N HIS A 535 -9.85 32.46 0.09
CA HIS A 535 -9.15 33.71 0.45
C HIS A 535 -7.97 33.45 1.39
N GLN A 536 -8.13 32.54 2.36
CA GLN A 536 -7.04 32.13 3.26
C GLN A 536 -5.90 31.36 2.55
N LYS A 537 -6.20 30.48 1.58
CA LYS A 537 -5.18 29.73 0.82
C LYS A 537 -4.47 30.65 -0.18
N PHE A 538 -5.16 31.64 -0.74
CA PHE A 538 -4.61 32.67 -1.63
C PHE A 538 -3.69 33.64 -0.88
N ALA A 539 -4.19 34.27 0.19
CA ALA A 539 -3.41 35.16 1.06
C ALA A 539 -2.15 34.48 1.62
N ARG A 540 -2.24 33.23 2.09
CA ARG A 540 -1.06 32.46 2.56
C ARG A 540 -0.07 32.10 1.45
N ARG A 541 -0.51 31.96 0.20
CA ARG A 541 0.33 31.52 -0.93
C ARG A 541 1.07 32.68 -1.61
N TYR A 542 0.45 33.86 -1.67
CA TYR A 542 0.95 35.02 -2.40
C TYR A 542 1.13 36.29 -1.55
N GLY A 543 0.64 36.35 -0.31
CA GLY A 543 0.71 37.53 0.55
C GLY A 543 2.14 38.01 0.87
N PHE A 544 3.15 37.15 0.75
CA PHE A 544 4.56 37.55 0.87
C PHE A 544 5.09 38.35 -0.35
N LEU A 545 4.28 38.53 -1.38
CA LEU A 545 4.53 39.45 -2.51
C LEU A 545 4.00 40.87 -2.23
N LEU A 546 3.28 41.08 -1.12
CA LEU A 546 2.88 42.40 -0.62
C LEU A 546 3.93 42.95 0.36
N LEU A 547 3.82 44.25 0.65
CA LEU A 547 4.48 44.89 1.79
C LEU A 547 3.85 44.42 3.11
N GLU A 548 4.65 44.27 4.17
CA GLU A 548 4.23 43.71 5.48
C GLU A 548 3.00 44.42 6.08
N ASN A 549 2.87 45.74 5.88
CA ASN A 549 1.75 46.55 6.37
C ASN A 549 0.39 46.18 5.77
N VAL A 550 0.36 45.49 4.62
CA VAL A 550 -0.88 45.03 3.96
C VAL A 550 -1.10 43.54 4.25
N ALA A 551 -0.04 42.74 4.33
CA ALA A 551 -0.09 41.30 4.61
C ALA A 551 -0.66 40.93 6.00
N SER A 552 -0.82 41.91 6.90
CA SER A 552 -1.41 41.77 8.24
C SER A 552 -2.93 41.98 8.31
N GLN A 553 -3.58 42.31 7.19
CA GLN A 553 -5.03 42.47 7.09
C GLN A 553 -5.76 41.11 7.02
N ASP A 554 -7.09 41.15 6.98
CA ASP A 554 -7.89 39.93 6.80
C ASP A 554 -7.62 39.25 5.43
N PRO A 555 -7.88 37.94 5.29
CA PRO A 555 -7.53 37.22 4.07
C PRO A 555 -8.25 37.68 2.79
N LEU A 556 -9.43 38.32 2.90
CA LEU A 556 -10.15 38.85 1.75
C LEU A 556 -9.48 40.15 1.29
N SER A 557 -9.23 41.10 2.20
CA SER A 557 -8.51 42.35 1.89
C SER A 557 -7.11 42.10 1.36
N VAL A 558 -6.36 41.15 1.94
CA VAL A 558 -5.05 40.71 1.40
C VAL A 558 -5.18 40.16 -0.02
N SER A 559 -6.20 39.34 -0.28
CA SER A 559 -6.42 38.75 -1.61
C SER A 559 -6.79 39.82 -2.66
N VAL A 560 -7.65 40.77 -2.30
CA VAL A 560 -8.01 41.92 -3.15
C VAL A 560 -6.82 42.85 -3.40
N ALA A 561 -5.98 43.11 -2.40
CA ALA A 561 -4.77 43.91 -2.56
C ALA A 561 -3.76 43.29 -3.56
N ILE A 562 -3.62 41.95 -3.55
CA ILE A 562 -2.79 41.23 -4.54
C ILE A 562 -3.38 41.38 -5.95
N LEU A 563 -4.70 41.21 -6.12
CA LEU A 563 -5.37 41.35 -7.42
C LEU A 563 -5.11 42.72 -8.05
N HIS A 564 -5.19 43.79 -7.24
CA HIS A 564 -4.88 45.15 -7.68
C HIS A 564 -3.38 45.37 -7.91
N GLN A 565 -2.48 44.93 -7.02
CA GLN A 565 -1.03 45.12 -7.20
C GLN A 565 -0.50 44.46 -8.49
N PHE A 566 -1.11 43.34 -8.90
CA PHE A 566 -0.77 42.63 -10.13
C PHE A 566 -1.63 43.01 -11.34
N ASN A 567 -2.48 44.05 -11.24
CA ASN A 567 -3.35 44.57 -12.31
C ASN A 567 -4.16 43.49 -13.05
N ILE A 568 -4.69 42.49 -12.34
CA ILE A 568 -5.56 41.48 -12.95
C ILE A 568 -6.92 42.15 -13.25
N LEU A 569 -7.40 42.03 -14.49
CA LEU A 569 -8.63 42.67 -14.93
C LEU A 569 -9.88 42.09 -14.23
N PRO A 570 -10.86 42.90 -13.80
CA PRO A 570 -12.08 42.43 -13.13
C PRO A 570 -12.93 41.43 -13.92
N GLU A 571 -12.80 41.36 -15.25
CA GLU A 571 -13.51 40.37 -16.08
C GLU A 571 -12.89 38.96 -16.01
N MET A 572 -11.65 38.87 -15.48
CA MET A 572 -10.81 37.67 -15.50
C MET A 572 -10.77 36.94 -14.14
N TYR A 573 -11.35 37.53 -13.10
CA TYR A 573 -11.59 36.92 -11.80
C TYR A 573 -13.00 37.23 -11.29
N GLN A 574 -13.48 36.49 -10.29
CA GLN A 574 -14.65 36.81 -9.48
C GLN A 574 -14.34 36.59 -8.00
N VAL A 575 -14.97 37.39 -7.13
CA VAL A 575 -14.76 37.37 -5.68
C VAL A 575 -16.02 36.80 -5.03
N GLY A 576 -15.97 35.53 -4.63
CA GLY A 576 -17.04 34.90 -3.87
C GLY A 576 -16.89 35.09 -2.37
N TYR A 577 -17.91 34.68 -1.62
CA TYR A 577 -17.95 34.79 -0.17
C TYR A 577 -16.80 34.05 0.54
N THR A 578 -16.28 32.95 -0.02
CA THR A 578 -15.19 32.16 0.58
C THR A 578 -13.95 32.00 -0.30
N LYS A 579 -14.08 32.17 -1.63
CA LYS A 579 -13.03 31.90 -2.63
C LYS A 579 -12.87 33.01 -3.66
N LEU A 580 -11.66 33.09 -4.20
CA LEU A 580 -11.40 33.70 -5.50
C LEU A 580 -11.54 32.66 -6.61
N PHE A 581 -12.15 33.10 -7.70
CA PHE A 581 -12.41 32.36 -8.91
C PHE A 581 -11.68 33.04 -10.06
N PHE A 582 -10.93 32.29 -10.87
CA PHE A 582 -10.10 32.83 -11.96
C PHE A 582 -10.37 32.11 -13.28
N ARG A 583 -10.36 32.89 -14.37
CA ARG A 583 -10.26 32.35 -15.73
C ARG A 583 -8.91 31.69 -15.95
N THR A 584 -8.82 30.85 -16.97
CA THR A 584 -7.60 30.12 -17.35
C THR A 584 -6.41 31.06 -17.56
N GLY A 585 -5.22 30.62 -17.13
CA GLY A 585 -3.94 31.33 -17.31
C GLY A 585 -3.63 32.45 -16.32
N GLN A 586 -4.63 33.04 -15.63
CA GLN A 586 -4.42 34.27 -14.84
C GLN A 586 -3.46 34.09 -13.65
N ILE A 587 -3.43 32.91 -13.03
CA ILE A 587 -2.50 32.61 -11.94
C ILE A 587 -1.04 32.41 -12.41
N GLY A 588 -0.78 32.25 -13.71
CA GLY A 588 0.57 32.03 -14.25
C GLY A 588 1.56 33.12 -13.81
N VAL A 589 1.22 34.40 -14.03
CA VAL A 589 2.07 35.55 -13.67
C VAL A 589 2.34 35.64 -12.16
N LEU A 590 1.34 35.29 -11.33
CA LEU A 590 1.50 35.22 -9.87
C LEU A 590 2.45 34.09 -9.46
N GLU A 591 2.34 32.91 -10.08
CA GLU A 591 3.25 31.78 -9.82
C GLU A 591 4.66 32.03 -10.34
N ASP A 592 4.83 32.63 -11.51
CA ASP A 592 6.14 32.97 -12.06
C ASP A 592 6.85 34.00 -11.17
N THR A 593 6.14 35.04 -10.73
CA THR A 593 6.67 36.02 -9.77
C THR A 593 6.99 35.36 -8.42
N ARG A 594 6.08 34.52 -7.90
CA ARG A 594 6.28 33.75 -6.66
C ARG A 594 7.53 32.87 -6.74
N ASN A 595 7.70 32.14 -7.85
CA ASN A 595 8.85 31.27 -8.09
C ASN A 595 10.15 32.08 -8.25
N HIS A 596 10.12 33.24 -8.90
CA HIS A 596 11.27 34.13 -9.02
C HIS A 596 11.72 34.68 -7.65
N THR A 597 10.79 35.16 -6.81
CA THR A 597 11.10 35.58 -5.43
C THR A 597 11.63 34.42 -4.59
N LEU A 598 11.09 33.20 -4.78
CA LEU A 598 11.58 31.99 -4.10
C LEU A 598 12.99 31.53 -4.56
N HIS A 599 13.52 32.02 -5.69
CA HIS A 599 14.94 31.80 -6.01
C HIS A 599 15.88 32.48 -4.99
N GLY A 600 15.39 33.40 -4.15
CA GLY A 600 16.11 33.87 -2.95
C GLY A 600 16.54 32.74 -2.00
N ILE A 601 15.87 31.58 -2.03
CA ILE A 601 16.28 30.38 -1.29
C ILE A 601 17.68 29.90 -1.72
N LEU A 602 18.09 30.09 -2.99
CA LEU A 602 19.44 29.76 -3.45
C LEU A 602 20.51 30.55 -2.67
N ARG A 603 20.21 31.79 -2.26
CA ARG A 603 21.11 32.57 -1.40
C ARG A 603 21.25 31.94 -0.02
N VAL A 604 20.14 31.53 0.60
CA VAL A 604 20.13 30.82 1.89
C VAL A 604 20.92 29.50 1.80
N GLN A 605 20.68 28.71 0.75
CA GLN A 605 21.42 27.46 0.49
C GLN A 605 22.92 27.71 0.28
N SER A 606 23.31 28.77 -0.44
CA SER A 606 24.73 29.13 -0.63
C SER A 606 25.40 29.53 0.70
N CYS A 607 24.70 30.27 1.56
CA CYS A 607 25.18 30.64 2.88
C CYS A 607 25.30 29.42 3.81
N PHE A 608 24.34 28.49 3.77
CA PHE A 608 24.37 27.25 4.54
C PHE A 608 25.49 26.31 4.10
N ARG A 609 25.59 25.98 2.80
CA ARG A 609 26.67 25.15 2.24
C ARG A 609 28.05 25.77 2.52
N GLY A 610 28.18 27.08 2.36
CA GLY A 610 29.40 27.82 2.71
C GLY A 610 29.72 27.81 4.20
N HIS A 611 28.72 27.86 5.08
CA HIS A 611 28.90 27.71 6.53
C HIS A 611 29.40 26.30 6.87
N GLN A 612 28.72 25.26 6.37
CA GLN A 612 29.08 23.86 6.57
C GLN A 612 30.52 23.58 6.14
N ALA A 613 30.92 24.02 4.93
CA ALA A 613 32.28 23.89 4.42
C ALA A 613 33.31 24.63 5.29
N ARG A 614 33.01 25.86 5.75
CA ARG A 614 33.91 26.62 6.65
C ARG A 614 34.03 25.99 8.04
N CYS A 615 32.99 25.34 8.55
CA CYS A 615 33.05 24.63 9.82
C CYS A 615 33.90 23.35 9.70
N TYR A 616 33.64 22.52 8.69
CA TYR A 616 34.44 21.33 8.39
C TYR A 616 35.93 21.66 8.17
N PHE A 617 36.23 22.72 7.39
CA PHE A 617 37.61 23.17 7.17
C PHE A 617 38.29 23.64 8.47
N LYS A 618 37.58 24.32 9.37
CA LYS A 618 38.11 24.73 10.69
C LYS A 618 38.37 23.53 11.59
N GLU A 619 37.53 22.50 11.55
CA GLU A 619 37.74 21.24 12.28
C GLU A 619 38.96 20.49 11.74
N LEU A 620 39.08 20.37 10.42
CA LEU A 620 40.23 19.77 9.75
C LEU A 620 41.54 20.53 10.07
N GLN A 621 41.54 21.86 10.01
CA GLN A 621 42.70 22.69 10.39
C GLN A 621 43.11 22.49 11.86
N ARG A 622 42.15 22.40 12.79
CA ARG A 622 42.42 22.09 14.21
C ARG A 622 43.04 20.71 14.38
N GLY A 623 42.51 19.70 13.67
CA GLY A 623 43.04 18.34 13.67
C GLY A 623 44.49 18.29 13.18
N ILE A 624 44.77 18.91 12.02
CA ILE A 624 46.11 19.01 11.44
C ILE A 624 47.07 19.77 12.38
N ALA A 625 46.66 20.92 12.92
CA ALA A 625 47.50 21.70 13.84
C ALA A 625 47.82 20.93 15.13
N THR A 626 46.87 20.16 15.64
CA THR A 626 47.06 19.28 16.81
C THR A 626 48.02 18.13 16.50
N LEU A 627 47.84 17.44 15.37
CA LEU A 627 48.77 16.38 14.93
C LEU A 627 50.19 16.94 14.73
N GLN A 628 50.32 18.10 14.09
CA GLN A 628 51.61 18.77 13.90
C GLN A 628 52.27 19.19 15.22
N SER A 629 51.52 19.61 16.24
CA SER A 629 52.11 19.98 17.54
C SER A 629 52.61 18.75 18.30
N PHE A 630 51.89 17.62 18.26
CA PHE A 630 52.37 16.34 18.77
C PHE A 630 53.66 15.88 18.07
N VAL A 631 53.68 15.87 16.72
CA VAL A 631 54.86 15.43 15.94
C VAL A 631 56.07 16.34 16.17
N LYS A 632 55.88 17.66 16.18
CA LYS A 632 56.96 18.63 16.47
C LYS A 632 57.48 18.47 17.91
N GLY A 633 56.58 18.36 18.89
CA GLY A 633 56.95 18.15 20.29
C GLY A 633 57.73 16.86 20.50
N GLU A 634 57.32 15.77 19.86
CA GLU A 634 58.01 14.48 19.97
C GLU A 634 59.38 14.48 19.30
N LYS A 635 59.52 15.12 18.13
CA LYS A 635 60.83 15.35 17.51
C LYS A 635 61.78 16.08 18.48
N THR A 636 61.35 17.20 19.05
CA THR A 636 62.17 17.99 19.99
C THR A 636 62.53 17.20 21.25
N ARG A 637 61.62 16.36 21.78
CA ARG A 637 61.93 15.46 22.92
C ARG A 637 63.03 14.47 22.56
N LYS A 638 62.96 13.81 21.40
CA LYS A 638 63.97 12.84 20.96
C LYS A 638 65.33 13.51 20.73
N GLU A 639 65.36 14.68 20.09
CA GLU A 639 66.59 15.47 19.90
C GLU A 639 67.20 15.92 21.25
N TYR A 640 66.39 16.40 22.20
CA TYR A 640 66.84 16.78 23.53
C TYR A 640 67.32 15.59 24.36
N ALA A 641 66.67 14.42 24.27
CA ALA A 641 67.09 13.21 24.97
C ALA A 641 68.49 12.75 24.51
N VAL A 642 68.74 12.75 23.20
CA VAL A 642 70.08 12.44 22.62
C VAL A 642 71.12 13.47 23.07
N LEU A 643 70.79 14.77 23.08
CA LEU A 643 71.68 15.82 23.56
C LEU A 643 72.01 15.66 25.05
N LEU A 644 71.01 15.38 25.89
CA LEU A 644 71.18 15.15 27.33
C LEU A 644 72.01 13.90 27.61
N GLN A 645 71.81 12.82 26.83
CA GLN A 645 72.63 11.60 26.93
C GLN A 645 74.10 11.88 26.56
N ARG A 646 74.34 12.60 25.45
CA ARG A 646 75.69 13.05 25.04
C ARG A 646 76.35 13.92 26.11
N HIS A 647 75.62 14.88 26.69
CA HIS A 647 76.13 15.75 27.75
C HIS A 647 76.47 14.97 29.03
N ARG A 648 75.58 14.07 29.47
CA ARG A 648 75.84 13.18 30.62
C ARG A 648 77.08 12.31 30.39
N ALA A 649 77.23 11.70 29.21
CA ALA A 649 78.41 10.92 28.86
C ALA A 649 79.69 11.76 28.88
N ALA A 650 79.68 12.95 28.27
CA ALA A 650 80.81 13.88 28.25
C ALA A 650 81.24 14.30 29.68
N VAL A 651 80.28 14.65 30.56
CA VAL A 651 80.56 15.00 31.96
C VAL A 651 81.16 13.82 32.73
N VAL A 652 80.66 12.59 32.54
CA VAL A 652 81.23 11.39 33.19
C VAL A 652 82.67 11.13 32.73
N ILE A 653 82.93 11.18 31.42
CA ILE A 653 84.27 11.00 30.84
C ILE A 653 85.23 12.08 31.36
N GLN A 654 84.83 13.35 31.33
CA GLN A 654 85.65 14.46 31.85
C GLN A 654 85.92 14.31 33.36
N LYS A 655 84.93 13.90 34.16
CA LYS A 655 85.09 13.65 35.61
C LYS A 655 86.10 12.54 35.87
N GLN A 656 86.02 11.43 35.13
CA GLN A 656 86.96 10.31 35.25
C GLN A 656 88.39 10.71 34.84
N ILE A 657 88.56 11.41 33.72
CA ILE A 657 89.88 11.87 33.25
C ILE A 657 90.50 12.88 34.23
N LYS A 658 89.75 13.89 34.68
CA LYS A 658 90.21 14.87 35.68
C LYS A 658 90.63 14.18 36.99
N SER A 659 89.83 13.21 37.46
CA SER A 659 90.16 12.42 38.66
C SER A 659 91.40 11.56 38.47
N ARG A 660 91.56 10.87 37.32
CA ARG A 660 92.74 10.06 36.99
C ARG A 660 94.01 10.91 36.93
N ASN A 661 93.95 12.09 36.33
CA ASN A 661 95.09 13.01 36.23
C ASN A 661 95.48 13.59 37.60
N ALA A 662 94.51 14.02 38.41
CA ALA A 662 94.76 14.49 39.78
C ALA A 662 95.38 13.39 40.66
N ARG A 663 94.82 12.17 40.62
CA ARG A 663 95.35 10.99 41.33
C ARG A 663 96.77 10.63 40.86
N LYS A 664 97.06 10.71 39.56
CA LYS A 664 98.41 10.48 39.02
C LYS A 664 99.40 11.53 39.52
N LYS A 665 99.05 12.83 39.47
CA LYS A 665 99.90 13.91 40.00
C LYS A 665 100.17 13.74 41.50
N PHE A 666 99.15 13.44 42.29
CA PHE A 666 99.30 13.20 43.73
C PHE A 666 100.17 11.97 44.03
N LYS A 667 99.94 10.82 43.37
CA LYS A 667 100.79 9.62 43.53
C LYS A 667 102.24 9.89 43.15
N ASN A 668 102.51 10.60 42.05
CA ASN A 668 103.86 10.95 41.65
C ASN A 668 104.58 11.81 42.70
N ILE A 669 103.90 12.83 43.24
CA ILE A 669 104.44 13.69 44.32
C ILE A 669 104.67 12.85 45.59
N SER A 670 103.70 12.05 46.01
CA SER A 670 103.80 11.19 47.19
C SER A 670 104.95 10.18 47.08
N HIS A 671 105.11 9.53 45.92
CA HIS A 671 106.24 8.63 45.66
C HIS A 671 107.58 9.38 45.71
N ALA A 672 107.68 10.56 45.09
CA ALA A 672 108.90 11.38 45.14
C ALA A 672 109.25 11.79 46.58
N SER A 673 108.26 12.24 47.37
CA SER A 673 108.45 12.56 48.79
C SER A 673 108.87 11.35 49.62
N ILE A 674 108.29 10.17 49.37
CA ILE A 674 108.67 8.91 50.05
C ILE A 674 110.11 8.51 49.71
N VAL A 675 110.52 8.62 48.44
CA VAL A 675 111.90 8.35 48.00
C VAL A 675 112.89 9.34 48.63
N ILE A 676 112.57 10.64 48.63
CA ILE A 676 113.41 11.66 49.28
C ILE A 676 113.51 11.39 50.79
N GLN A 677 112.40 11.08 51.46
CA GLN A 677 112.40 10.74 52.89
C GLN A 677 113.16 9.44 53.19
N SER A 678 113.09 8.42 52.32
CA SER A 678 113.84 7.17 52.53
C SER A 678 115.34 7.35 52.33
N VAL A 679 115.76 8.15 51.35
CA VAL A 679 117.15 8.55 51.15
C VAL A 679 117.66 9.37 52.33
N ILE A 680 116.91 10.38 52.79
CA ILE A 680 117.28 11.21 53.95
C ILE A 680 117.37 10.35 55.23
N ARG A 681 116.39 9.48 55.50
CA ARG A 681 116.45 8.56 56.66
C ARG A 681 117.63 7.61 56.58
N GLY A 682 117.87 7.00 55.41
CA GLY A 682 119.01 6.11 55.19
C GLY A 682 120.37 6.83 55.23
N TRP A 683 120.43 8.13 54.94
CA TRP A 683 121.63 8.95 55.11
C TRP A 683 121.82 9.37 56.57
N LEU A 684 120.76 9.76 57.27
CA LEU A 684 120.80 10.07 58.70
C LEU A 684 121.25 8.86 59.53
N VAL A 685 120.73 7.66 59.26
CA VAL A 685 121.16 6.43 59.95
C VAL A 685 122.66 6.19 59.75
N ARG A 686 123.15 6.23 58.50
CA ARG A 686 124.59 6.06 58.18
C ARG A 686 125.50 7.21 58.66
N ARG A 687 124.93 8.36 59.01
CA ARG A 687 125.68 9.53 59.54
C ARG A 687 125.68 9.59 61.07
N CYS A 688 124.59 9.20 61.72
CA CYS A 688 124.44 9.25 63.17
C CYS A 688 124.85 7.93 63.85
N SER A 689 125.05 6.86 63.08
CA SER A 689 125.64 5.60 63.53
C SER A 689 126.60 5.13 62.45
N GLY A 690 127.90 5.21 62.71
CA GLY A 690 128.94 4.78 61.77
C GLY A 690 128.79 3.29 61.42
N ASP A 691 129.14 2.93 60.19
CA ASP A 691 128.77 1.64 59.59
C ASP A 691 129.16 0.44 60.49
N ILE A 692 128.22 -0.28 61.11
CA ILE A 692 127.14 -1.12 60.56
C ILE A 692 127.65 -2.51 60.16
N GLY A 693 127.37 -3.50 61.02
CA GLY A 693 127.19 -4.89 60.59
C GLY A 693 125.75 -5.09 60.10
N LEU A 694 125.56 -5.77 58.97
CA LEU A 694 124.29 -5.77 58.24
C LEU A 694 123.93 -7.14 57.66
N LEU A 695 122.67 -7.55 57.81
CA LEU A 695 122.09 -8.69 57.10
C LEU A 695 120.64 -8.42 56.62
N THR A 696 120.47 -8.44 55.29
CA THR A 696 119.40 -9.12 54.50
C THR A 696 117.91 -8.92 54.86
N SER A 697 117.04 -8.36 53.99
CA SER A 697 116.33 -9.01 52.82
C SER A 697 114.87 -9.40 53.17
N GLY A 698 113.86 -9.52 52.28
CA GLY A 698 113.70 -9.13 50.86
C GLY A 698 112.66 -9.98 50.07
N GLY A 699 111.84 -9.37 49.19
CA GLY A 699 111.00 -9.99 48.11
C GLY A 699 109.85 -10.95 48.53
N CYS A 700 108.96 -11.47 47.64
CA CYS A 700 108.44 -11.12 46.29
C CYS A 700 107.05 -11.84 46.11
N LYS A 701 106.07 -11.42 45.25
CA LYS A 701 105.85 -11.70 43.79
C LYS A 701 105.96 -13.19 43.34
N ALA A 702 105.28 -13.70 42.30
CA ALA A 702 104.07 -13.34 41.49
C ALA A 702 103.82 -14.44 40.39
N ASN A 703 102.99 -14.15 39.36
CA ASN A 703 102.92 -14.76 37.99
C ASN A 703 102.21 -16.13 37.77
N GLU A 704 101.79 -16.57 36.56
CA GLU A 704 101.20 -15.94 35.32
C GLU A 704 100.77 -17.04 34.28
N SER A 705 100.26 -16.66 33.07
CA SER A 705 100.02 -17.45 31.82
C SER A 705 98.84 -18.47 31.74
N ASP A 706 98.30 -18.93 30.58
CA ASP A 706 97.95 -18.38 29.23
C ASP A 706 97.26 -19.52 28.39
N GLU A 707 96.49 -19.36 27.28
CA GLU A 707 95.85 -18.19 26.63
C GLU A 707 94.30 -18.42 26.44
N VAL A 708 93.64 -18.92 25.37
CA VAL A 708 93.97 -19.27 23.96
C VAL A 708 92.87 -18.77 22.98
N LEU A 709 93.30 -18.20 21.86
CA LEU A 709 92.62 -17.44 20.81
C LEU A 709 91.44 -18.06 20.01
N VAL A 710 90.27 -17.39 20.00
CA VAL A 710 89.36 -17.31 18.84
C VAL A 710 89.23 -15.85 18.42
N LYS A 711 89.27 -15.53 17.11
CA LYS A 711 89.18 -14.14 16.62
C LYS A 711 87.81 -13.51 16.91
N SER A 712 87.73 -12.81 18.04
CA SER A 712 86.52 -12.23 18.62
C SER A 712 85.76 -11.28 17.70
N SER A 713 86.41 -10.65 16.71
CA SER A 713 85.77 -9.69 15.81
C SER A 713 84.61 -10.28 15.00
N PHE A 714 84.72 -11.50 14.48
CA PHE A 714 83.67 -12.09 13.64
C PHE A 714 82.48 -12.60 14.48
N LEU A 715 82.76 -13.22 15.64
CA LEU A 715 81.72 -13.56 16.62
C LEU A 715 81.00 -12.31 17.13
N ALA A 716 81.73 -11.24 17.46
CA ALA A 716 81.16 -9.98 17.92
C ALA A 716 80.35 -9.26 16.82
N GLU A 717 80.72 -9.37 15.55
CA GLU A 717 79.94 -8.82 14.44
C GLU A 717 78.63 -9.61 14.22
N LEU A 718 78.70 -10.95 14.29
CA LEU A 718 77.53 -11.81 14.20
C LEU A 718 76.58 -11.59 15.39
N GLN A 719 77.11 -11.60 16.62
CA GLN A 719 76.36 -11.26 17.85
C GLN A 719 75.75 -9.85 17.76
N ARG A 720 76.44 -8.85 17.21
CA ARG A 720 75.87 -7.49 17.07
C ARG A 720 74.73 -7.44 16.04
N ARG A 721 74.75 -8.29 15.01
CA ARG A 721 73.62 -8.43 14.07
C ARG A 721 72.45 -9.17 14.69
N VAL A 722 72.72 -10.27 15.41
CA VAL A 722 71.70 -11.02 16.18
C VAL A 722 71.04 -10.14 17.24
N LEU A 723 71.82 -9.50 18.12
CA LEU A 723 71.31 -8.55 19.13
C LEU A 723 70.51 -7.39 18.52
N LYS A 724 70.84 -6.95 17.31
CA LYS A 724 70.08 -5.90 16.60
C LYS A 724 68.78 -6.43 15.99
N ALA A 725 68.75 -7.67 15.54
CA ALA A 725 67.52 -8.35 15.12
C ALA A 725 66.61 -8.66 16.34
N GLU A 726 67.16 -9.15 17.44
CA GLU A 726 66.47 -9.39 18.71
C GLU A 726 65.95 -8.09 19.35
N ALA A 727 66.64 -6.97 19.17
CA ALA A 727 66.16 -5.65 19.61
C ALA A 727 65.02 -5.15 18.71
N ALA A 728 65.12 -5.30 17.39
CA ALA A 728 64.05 -4.93 16.46
C ALA A 728 62.82 -5.85 16.58
N LEU A 729 63.02 -7.13 16.91
CA LEU A 729 61.95 -8.06 17.21
C LEU A 729 61.24 -7.64 18.50
N ARG A 730 61.97 -7.36 19.58
CA ARG A 730 61.37 -6.84 20.83
C ARG A 730 60.67 -5.50 20.67
N GLU A 731 61.21 -4.57 19.86
CA GLU A 731 60.53 -3.31 19.54
C GLU A 731 59.20 -3.56 18.77
N LYS A 732 59.09 -4.67 18.02
CA LYS A 732 57.84 -5.10 17.37
C LYS A 732 56.92 -5.93 18.27
N GLU A 733 57.46 -6.70 19.21
CA GLU A 733 56.69 -7.36 20.26
C GLU A 733 56.08 -6.31 21.20
N GLU A 734 56.84 -5.29 21.61
CA GLU A 734 56.34 -4.14 22.39
C GLU A 734 55.30 -3.31 21.62
N GLU A 735 55.49 -3.05 20.32
CA GLU A 735 54.43 -2.44 19.48
C GLU A 735 53.17 -3.31 19.43
N ASN A 736 53.31 -4.63 19.31
CA ASN A 736 52.18 -5.55 19.21
C ASN A 736 51.45 -5.70 20.54
N ASP A 737 52.17 -5.75 21.68
CA ASP A 737 51.59 -5.69 23.03
C ASP A 737 50.84 -4.38 23.27
N ILE A 738 51.36 -3.24 22.78
CA ILE A 738 50.66 -1.95 22.83
C ILE A 738 49.40 -1.97 21.94
N LEU A 739 49.41 -2.66 20.80
CA LEU A 739 48.24 -2.85 19.95
C LEU A 739 47.21 -3.79 20.58
N HIS A 740 47.64 -4.89 21.20
CA HIS A 740 46.78 -5.80 21.96
C HIS A 740 46.18 -5.10 23.19
N GLN A 741 46.94 -4.32 23.95
CA GLN A 741 46.40 -3.49 25.04
C GLN A 741 45.41 -2.44 24.53
N ARG A 742 45.63 -1.85 23.34
CA ARG A 742 44.66 -0.94 22.73
C ARG A 742 43.38 -1.66 22.31
N LEU A 743 43.48 -2.82 21.67
CA LEU A 743 42.32 -3.66 21.33
C LEU A 743 41.54 -4.04 22.60
N GLN A 744 42.22 -4.52 23.63
CA GLN A 744 41.60 -4.87 24.91
C GLN A 744 40.98 -3.65 25.62
N GLN A 745 41.55 -2.44 25.47
CA GLN A 745 40.92 -1.19 25.92
C GLN A 745 39.70 -0.80 25.07
N TYR A 746 39.69 -1.09 23.76
CA TYR A 746 38.51 -0.88 22.91
C TYR A 746 37.40 -1.89 23.22
N GLU A 747 37.72 -3.17 23.42
CA GLU A 747 36.78 -4.22 23.84
C GLU A 747 36.21 -3.95 25.25
N SER A 748 37.06 -3.56 26.21
CA SER A 748 36.64 -3.16 27.55
C SER A 748 35.69 -1.95 27.51
N ARG A 749 36.02 -0.93 26.71
CA ARG A 749 35.12 0.23 26.48
C ARG A 749 33.84 -0.17 25.76
N TRP A 750 33.91 -1.08 24.79
CA TRP A 750 32.74 -1.59 24.07
C TRP A 750 31.79 -2.32 25.03
N SER A 751 32.31 -3.24 25.83
CA SER A 751 31.56 -3.94 26.89
C SER A 751 30.96 -2.97 27.91
N GLU A 752 31.70 -1.93 28.32
CA GLU A 752 31.15 -0.84 29.14
C GLU A 752 30.00 -0.08 28.44
N TYR A 753 30.08 0.18 27.13
CA TYR A 753 29.02 0.83 26.37
C TYR A 753 27.80 -0.10 26.20
N GLU A 754 28.02 -1.39 25.94
CA GLU A 754 26.98 -2.40 25.81
C GLU A 754 26.21 -2.59 27.12
N LEU A 755 26.92 -2.70 28.25
CA LEU A 755 26.34 -2.69 29.60
C LEU A 755 25.53 -1.41 29.88
N LYS A 756 26.03 -0.24 29.49
CA LYS A 756 25.31 1.04 29.66
C LYS A 756 24.07 1.12 28.76
N MET A 757 24.11 0.60 27.54
CA MET A 757 22.96 0.51 26.64
C MET A 757 21.90 -0.45 27.19
N LYS A 758 22.31 -1.68 27.55
CA LYS A 758 21.41 -2.72 28.09
C LYS A 758 20.77 -2.29 29.42
N SER A 759 21.53 -1.64 30.30
CA SER A 759 21.02 -1.02 31.53
C SER A 759 20.01 0.09 31.24
N MET A 760 20.25 0.93 30.23
CA MET A 760 19.32 2.00 29.84
C MET A 760 18.05 1.44 29.17
N GLU A 761 18.17 0.39 28.36
CA GLU A 761 17.04 -0.34 27.79
C GLU A 761 16.19 -1.00 28.87
N GLU A 762 16.80 -1.68 29.85
CA GLU A 762 16.10 -2.21 31.02
C GLU A 762 15.31 -1.12 31.78
N VAL A 763 15.91 0.06 31.95
CA VAL A 763 15.24 1.20 32.60
C VAL A 763 14.06 1.71 31.76
N TRP A 764 14.22 1.80 30.43
CA TRP A 764 13.12 2.15 29.53
C TRP A 764 12.01 1.09 29.54
N GLN A 765 12.32 -0.21 29.47
CA GLN A 765 11.33 -1.27 29.57
C GLN A 765 10.61 -1.26 30.94
N LYS A 766 11.32 -1.07 32.05
CA LYS A 766 10.72 -0.95 33.40
C LYS A 766 9.76 0.26 33.48
N GLN A 767 10.12 1.40 32.87
CA GLN A 767 9.26 2.59 32.79
C GLN A 767 8.06 2.38 31.86
N MET A 768 8.24 1.71 30.71
CA MET A 768 7.17 1.40 29.77
C MET A 768 6.12 0.49 30.42
N ARG A 769 6.54 -0.59 31.09
CA ARG A 769 5.66 -1.48 31.87
C ARG A 769 4.92 -0.73 32.99
N SER A 770 5.53 0.28 33.61
CA SER A 770 4.88 1.12 34.63
C SER A 770 3.78 2.02 34.05
N LEU A 771 3.99 2.60 32.86
CA LEU A 771 2.96 3.36 32.15
C LEU A 771 1.83 2.45 31.65
N GLN A 772 2.16 1.28 31.10
CA GLN A 772 1.20 0.26 30.66
C GLN A 772 0.34 -0.26 31.83
N SER A 773 0.96 -0.48 33.00
CA SER A 773 0.25 -0.79 34.26
C SER A 773 -0.70 0.34 34.66
N SER A 774 -0.22 1.60 34.65
CA SER A 774 -1.04 2.78 34.96
C SER A 774 -2.25 2.93 34.02
N LEU A 775 -2.08 2.62 32.73
CA LEU A 775 -3.14 2.62 31.72
C LEU A 775 -4.13 1.47 31.93
N SER A 776 -3.67 0.26 32.23
CA SER A 776 -4.57 -0.88 32.50
C SER A 776 -5.35 -0.70 33.80
N ILE A 777 -4.80 -0.03 34.81
CA ILE A 777 -5.54 0.43 36.00
C ILE A 777 -6.64 1.42 35.59
N ALA A 778 -6.33 2.41 34.76
CA ALA A 778 -7.34 3.38 34.27
C ALA A 778 -8.46 2.72 33.45
N LYS A 779 -8.14 1.68 32.65
CA LYS A 779 -9.15 0.85 31.98
C LYS A 779 -10.01 0.04 32.98
N LYS A 780 -9.39 -0.57 34.00
CA LYS A 780 -10.12 -1.35 35.03
C LYS A 780 -11.04 -0.49 35.89
N SER A 781 -10.66 0.75 36.21
CA SER A 781 -11.52 1.66 36.99
C SER A 781 -12.86 1.99 36.30
N LEU A 782 -12.97 1.86 34.98
CA LEU A 782 -14.25 2.02 34.26
C LEU A 782 -15.08 0.72 34.18
N ALA A 783 -14.44 -0.45 34.26
CA ALA A 783 -15.13 -1.73 34.17
C ALA A 783 -15.86 -2.12 35.47
N VAL A 784 -15.40 -1.62 36.62
CA VAL A 784 -16.02 -1.88 37.93
C VAL A 784 -17.40 -1.20 38.02
N ASP A 785 -17.53 0.04 37.50
CA ASP A 785 -18.80 0.80 37.49
C ASP A 785 -19.92 0.14 36.65
N GLU A 786 -19.58 -0.69 35.64
CA GLU A 786 -20.59 -1.51 34.94
C GLU A 786 -21.00 -2.75 35.75
N SER A 787 -20.07 -3.34 36.52
CA SER A 787 -20.37 -4.56 37.28
C SER A 787 -21.26 -4.32 38.51
N GLU A 788 -21.16 -3.17 39.18
CA GLU A 788 -22.02 -2.86 40.35
C GLU A 788 -23.45 -2.40 39.98
N ARG A 789 -23.75 -2.16 38.70
CA ARG A 789 -25.11 -1.77 38.24
C ARG A 789 -25.95 -2.93 37.67
N ASN A 790 -25.37 -4.11 37.45
CA ASN A 790 -26.03 -5.23 36.77
C ASN A 790 -26.35 -6.45 37.68
N SER A 791 -26.15 -6.35 39.00
CA SER A 791 -26.36 -7.46 39.94
C SER A 791 -27.72 -7.47 40.68
N ASP A 792 -28.57 -6.46 40.49
CA ASP A 792 -29.79 -6.23 41.29
C ASP A 792 -31.09 -6.19 40.42
N ALA A 793 -31.38 -7.25 39.65
CA ALA A 793 -32.76 -7.59 39.21
C ALA A 793 -32.87 -8.93 38.45
N SER A 794 -33.05 -10.06 39.14
CA SER A 794 -33.79 -11.21 38.56
C SER A 794 -34.33 -12.18 39.62
N VAL A 795 -35.65 -12.23 39.78
CA VAL A 795 -36.37 -13.36 40.39
C VAL A 795 -37.67 -13.59 39.59
N ASN A 796 -37.78 -14.78 38.98
CA ASN A 796 -38.95 -15.61 38.62
C ASN A 796 -40.36 -14.95 38.64
N ALA A 797 -41.27 -15.12 37.67
CA ALA A 797 -41.30 -15.87 36.39
C ALA A 797 -42.36 -15.20 35.46
N SER A 798 -43.19 -15.78 34.57
CA SER A 798 -43.54 -17.15 34.11
C SER A 798 -44.30 -17.09 32.76
N ASP A 799 -44.54 -18.26 32.15
CA ASP A 799 -45.59 -18.62 31.15
C ASP A 799 -45.92 -17.69 29.96
N ASP A 800 -45.46 -18.11 28.78
CA ASP A 800 -46.26 -18.66 27.66
C ASP A 800 -47.34 -17.82 26.88
N ARG A 801 -47.46 -18.18 25.58
CA ARG A 801 -48.53 -17.92 24.59
C ARG A 801 -48.65 -16.60 23.78
N GLU A 802 -48.47 -16.78 22.47
CA GLU A 802 -49.42 -16.49 21.35
C GLU A 802 -49.82 -15.05 20.94
N TYR A 803 -49.74 -14.81 19.61
CA TYR A 803 -50.48 -13.88 18.71
C TYR A 803 -50.90 -12.45 19.19
N SER A 804 -50.96 -11.39 18.37
CA SER A 804 -50.56 -11.06 16.98
C SER A 804 -51.10 -9.64 16.65
N TRP A 805 -50.78 -9.15 15.45
CA TRP A 805 -51.46 -8.07 14.70
C TRP A 805 -51.07 -6.61 14.95
N ASP A 806 -50.80 -5.93 13.83
CA ASP A 806 -50.71 -4.48 13.70
C ASP A 806 -52.04 -3.77 14.02
N THR A 807 -51.93 -2.49 14.39
CA THR A 807 -52.81 -1.43 13.87
C THR A 807 -52.06 -0.11 13.90
N GLY A 808 -52.02 0.60 12.77
CA GLY A 808 -51.24 1.83 12.62
C GLY A 808 -52.11 3.06 12.34
N SER A 809 -51.55 4.25 12.58
CA SER A 809 -51.96 5.49 11.92
C SER A 809 -50.85 6.55 11.97
N ASN A 810 -50.97 7.59 11.14
CA ASN A 810 -49.97 8.64 10.95
C ASN A 810 -50.07 9.75 12.01
N HIS A 811 -48.93 10.39 12.37
CA HIS A 811 -48.62 11.75 11.87
C HIS A 811 -47.35 12.42 12.47
N LYS A 812 -46.71 13.24 11.63
CA LYS A 812 -45.95 14.49 11.89
C LYS A 812 -44.69 14.47 12.79
N GLY A 813 -43.63 15.07 12.23
CA GLY A 813 -42.79 16.04 12.96
C GLY A 813 -41.42 15.53 13.45
N PRO A 814 -40.30 16.23 13.14
CA PRO A 814 -38.99 15.95 13.72
C PRO A 814 -38.67 16.86 14.91
N GLU A 815 -38.14 16.29 16.00
CA GLU A 815 -37.44 17.02 17.06
C GLU A 815 -36.11 16.34 17.44
N SER A 816 -35.30 17.02 18.24
CA SER A 816 -33.85 16.79 18.37
C SER A 816 -33.41 16.20 19.72
N ASN A 817 -32.12 15.85 19.81
CA ASN A 817 -31.37 15.37 20.98
C ASN A 817 -31.61 13.88 21.35
N GLY A 818 -30.63 13.18 21.94
CA GLY A 818 -29.25 13.55 22.22
C GLY A 818 -28.44 12.37 22.78
N LEU A 819 -27.16 12.26 22.44
CA LEU A 819 -26.30 11.12 22.83
C LEU A 819 -25.55 11.36 24.16
N ARG A 820 -25.36 10.28 24.94
CA ARG A 820 -24.89 10.33 26.34
C ARG A 820 -23.37 10.60 26.48
N PRO A 821 -22.89 11.21 27.58
CA PRO A 821 -21.47 11.55 27.76
C PRO A 821 -20.49 10.38 27.91
N MET A 822 -20.91 9.22 28.47
CA MET A 822 -19.99 8.14 28.85
C MET A 822 -19.14 7.57 27.70
N SER A 823 -19.63 7.60 26.45
CA SER A 823 -18.88 7.09 25.28
C SER A 823 -17.57 7.86 25.02
N ALA A 824 -17.49 9.13 25.45
CA ALA A 824 -16.30 9.95 25.29
C ALA A 824 -15.12 9.48 26.17
N GLY A 825 -15.38 8.95 27.37
CA GLY A 825 -14.31 8.46 28.26
C GLY A 825 -13.57 7.25 27.67
N LEU A 826 -14.32 6.30 27.11
CA LEU A 826 -13.79 5.09 26.49
C LEU A 826 -12.99 5.38 25.20
N SER A 827 -13.41 6.37 24.40
CA SER A 827 -12.69 6.73 23.17
C SER A 827 -11.35 7.42 23.47
N VAL A 828 -11.28 8.30 24.48
CA VAL A 828 -10.03 8.97 24.89
C VAL A 828 -8.99 7.97 25.41
N ILE A 829 -9.39 7.01 26.25
CA ILE A 829 -8.45 6.00 26.79
C ILE A 829 -7.98 5.02 25.68
N SER A 830 -8.88 4.66 24.76
CA SER A 830 -8.50 3.81 23.62
C SER A 830 -7.46 4.49 22.72
N ARG A 831 -7.68 5.77 22.39
CA ARG A 831 -6.72 6.59 21.62
C ARG A 831 -5.37 6.77 22.33
N LEU A 832 -5.37 6.93 23.65
CA LEU A 832 -4.13 6.99 24.44
C LEU A 832 -3.39 5.64 24.47
N ALA A 833 -4.08 4.51 24.38
CA ALA A 833 -3.45 3.19 24.27
C ALA A 833 -2.84 2.96 22.88
N GLU A 834 -3.52 3.37 21.82
CA GLU A 834 -3.00 3.30 20.44
C GLU A 834 -1.75 4.18 20.25
N GLU A 835 -1.75 5.42 20.77
CA GLU A 835 -0.57 6.29 20.73
C GLU A 835 0.61 5.66 21.49
N PHE A 836 0.34 5.03 22.64
CA PHE A 836 1.37 4.38 23.46
C PHE A 836 2.07 3.23 22.73
N GLU A 837 1.29 2.34 22.12
CA GLU A 837 1.81 1.19 21.36
C GLU A 837 2.62 1.67 20.14
N GLN A 838 2.07 2.63 19.38
CA GLN A 838 2.74 3.24 18.22
C GLN A 838 4.07 3.90 18.60
N ARG A 839 4.11 4.65 19.72
CA ARG A 839 5.33 5.33 20.19
C ARG A 839 6.35 4.34 20.75
N SER A 840 5.90 3.32 21.46
CA SER A 840 6.75 2.24 21.99
C SER A 840 7.53 1.56 20.84
N GLN A 841 6.85 1.19 19.76
CA GLN A 841 7.48 0.59 18.57
C GLN A 841 8.53 1.53 17.96
N VAL A 842 8.19 2.81 17.72
CA VAL A 842 9.12 3.77 17.09
C VAL A 842 10.39 3.98 17.91
N PHE A 843 10.30 4.12 19.24
CA PHE A 843 11.49 4.25 20.09
C PHE A 843 12.34 2.97 20.12
N GLY A 844 11.74 1.78 19.94
CA GLY A 844 12.46 0.52 19.79
C GLY A 844 13.19 0.41 18.45
N ASP A 845 12.50 0.72 17.35
CA ASP A 845 13.05 0.70 15.98
C ASP A 845 14.22 1.70 15.85
N ASP A 846 14.06 2.94 16.33
CA ASP A 846 15.11 3.97 16.34
C ASP A 846 16.33 3.55 17.18
N ALA A 847 16.12 2.92 18.34
CA ALA A 847 17.19 2.46 19.21
C ALA A 847 17.98 1.31 18.55
N LYS A 848 17.29 0.37 17.88
CA LYS A 848 17.92 -0.75 17.16
C LYS A 848 18.77 -0.24 15.98
N PHE A 849 18.25 0.70 15.19
CA PHE A 849 18.98 1.31 14.08
C PHE A 849 20.27 2.01 14.55
N LEU A 850 20.25 2.72 15.69
CA LEU A 850 21.45 3.34 16.26
C LEU A 850 22.50 2.33 16.75
N VAL A 851 22.10 1.11 17.11
CA VAL A 851 23.04 0.00 17.42
C VAL A 851 23.63 -0.55 16.12
N GLU A 852 22.83 -0.80 15.09
CA GLU A 852 23.27 -1.33 13.78
C GLU A 852 24.22 -0.37 13.03
N VAL A 853 24.03 0.94 13.18
CA VAL A 853 24.96 1.96 12.68
C VAL A 853 26.25 2.02 13.51
N LYS A 854 26.17 1.81 14.84
CA LYS A 854 27.35 1.88 15.73
C LYS A 854 28.18 0.60 15.74
N SER A 855 27.60 -0.55 15.37
CA SER A 855 28.32 -1.81 15.15
C SER A 855 29.06 -1.88 13.80
N GLY A 856 28.84 -0.91 12.91
CA GLY A 856 29.39 -0.91 11.55
C GLY A 856 28.67 -1.87 10.59
N GLN A 857 27.53 -2.44 10.99
CA GLN A 857 26.70 -3.27 10.10
C GLN A 857 25.95 -2.44 9.06
N VAL A 858 25.72 -1.14 9.34
CA VAL A 858 25.09 -0.18 8.42
C VAL A 858 25.96 1.08 8.35
N GLU A 859 26.55 1.36 7.18
CA GLU A 859 27.20 2.65 6.93
C GLU A 859 26.16 3.78 6.84
N ALA A 860 26.16 4.69 7.80
CA ALA A 860 25.34 5.90 7.77
C ALA A 860 26.16 7.13 8.15
N SER A 861 25.96 8.25 7.46
CA SER A 861 26.68 9.51 7.67
C SER A 861 26.16 10.30 8.89
N LEU A 862 26.08 9.62 10.04
CA LEU A 862 25.45 10.09 11.29
C LEU A 862 26.41 9.86 12.46
N ASN A 863 26.31 10.68 13.51
CA ASN A 863 27.06 10.47 14.74
C ASN A 863 26.15 9.75 15.77
N PRO A 864 26.34 8.44 16.03
CA PRO A 864 25.38 7.68 16.85
C PRO A 864 25.32 8.19 18.30
N ASP A 865 26.43 8.66 18.87
CA ASP A 865 26.44 9.25 20.22
C ASP A 865 25.75 10.62 20.30
N ARG A 866 25.52 11.31 19.17
CA ARG A 866 24.70 12.53 19.11
C ARG A 866 23.21 12.19 19.01
N GLU A 867 22.85 11.31 18.08
CA GLU A 867 21.45 10.94 17.87
C GLU A 867 20.90 10.08 19.03
N LEU A 868 21.71 9.26 19.71
CA LEU A 868 21.30 8.58 20.95
C LEU A 868 20.95 9.56 22.08
N ARG A 869 21.69 10.67 22.22
CA ARG A 869 21.35 11.73 23.19
C ARG A 869 20.06 12.45 22.80
N ARG A 870 19.84 12.67 21.49
CA ARG A 870 18.60 13.26 20.95
C ARG A 870 17.39 12.35 21.18
N LEU A 871 17.52 11.05 20.89
CA LEU A 871 16.48 10.03 21.11
C LEU A 871 16.09 9.96 22.59
N LYS A 872 17.08 9.95 23.50
CA LYS A 872 16.85 10.01 24.95
C LYS A 872 16.11 11.28 25.39
N GLN A 873 16.45 12.44 24.82
CA GLN A 873 15.77 13.70 25.10
C GLN A 873 14.33 13.73 24.56
N MET A 874 14.10 13.16 23.37
CA MET A 874 12.77 12.99 22.79
C MET A 874 11.91 12.04 23.63
N PHE A 875 12.47 10.91 24.08
CA PHE A 875 11.79 9.95 24.95
C PHE A 875 11.33 10.59 26.27
N GLU A 876 12.22 11.26 27.00
CA GLU A 876 11.85 11.92 28.28
C GLU A 876 10.86 13.07 28.07
N THR A 877 10.92 13.78 26.94
CA THR A 877 9.96 14.84 26.60
C THR A 877 8.57 14.25 26.34
N TRP A 878 8.47 13.23 25.48
CA TRP A 878 7.22 12.52 25.20
C TRP A 878 6.64 11.87 26.46
N LYS A 879 7.47 11.15 27.23
CA LYS A 879 7.09 10.52 28.50
C LYS A 879 6.52 11.53 29.51
N LYS A 880 7.11 12.72 29.63
CA LYS A 880 6.61 13.78 30.53
C LYS A 880 5.24 14.31 30.09
N ASP A 881 5.07 14.54 28.79
CA ASP A 881 3.82 14.98 28.17
C ASP A 881 2.70 13.92 28.28
N TYR A 882 2.98 12.68 27.83
CA TYR A 882 2.06 11.55 27.92
C TYR A 882 1.63 11.27 29.36
N ALA A 883 2.56 11.32 30.33
CA ALA A 883 2.23 11.20 31.75
C ALA A 883 1.38 12.38 32.29
N SER A 884 1.39 13.54 31.65
CA SER A 884 0.45 14.63 31.98
C SER A 884 -0.93 14.35 31.42
N ARG A 885 -1.03 14.03 30.12
CA ARG A 885 -2.29 13.68 29.45
C ARG A 885 -2.99 12.49 30.11
N LEU A 886 -2.24 11.51 30.62
CA LEU A 886 -2.77 10.40 31.43
C LEU A 886 -3.32 10.86 32.79
N ARG A 887 -2.65 11.79 33.49
CA ARG A 887 -3.15 12.39 34.75
C ARG A 887 -4.39 13.23 34.52
N GLU A 888 -4.39 14.07 33.49
CA GLU A 888 -5.52 14.92 33.09
C GLU A 888 -6.75 14.07 32.76
N THR A 889 -6.57 13.00 31.96
CA THR A 889 -7.62 12.02 31.67
C THR A 889 -8.14 11.36 32.95
N LYS A 890 -7.26 10.97 33.89
CA LYS A 890 -7.68 10.42 35.19
C LYS A 890 -8.46 11.43 36.06
N VAL A 891 -8.11 12.71 36.01
CA VAL A 891 -8.86 13.78 36.70
C VAL A 891 -10.24 14.00 36.06
N ILE A 892 -10.34 13.93 34.73
CA ILE A 892 -11.62 14.04 34.01
C ILE A 892 -12.54 12.87 34.37
N LEU A 893 -12.03 11.63 34.39
CA LEU A 893 -12.78 10.44 34.81
C LEU A 893 -13.26 10.55 36.27
N ASN A 894 -12.38 10.96 37.19
CA ASN A 894 -12.72 11.17 38.59
C ASN A 894 -13.76 12.31 38.81
N LYS A 895 -13.87 13.27 37.88
CA LYS A 895 -14.94 14.29 37.91
C LYS A 895 -16.27 13.72 37.42
N LEU A 896 -16.27 13.01 36.28
CA LEU A 896 -17.46 12.38 35.71
C LEU A 896 -18.15 11.44 36.72
N GLY A 897 -17.39 10.61 37.44
CA GLY A 897 -17.95 9.74 38.49
C GLY A 897 -18.53 10.48 39.70
N ASN A 898 -17.97 11.64 40.06
CA ASN A 898 -18.47 12.45 41.19
C ASN A 898 -19.70 13.30 40.84
N GLU A 899 -19.88 13.71 39.57
CA GLU A 899 -21.02 14.54 39.17
C GLU A 899 -22.34 13.77 39.13
N GLU A 900 -22.37 12.49 38.72
CA GLU A 900 -23.57 11.65 38.87
C GLU A 900 -23.98 11.50 40.34
N GLY A 901 -23.02 11.25 41.24
CA GLY A 901 -23.25 11.11 42.68
C GLY A 901 -23.75 12.37 43.39
N ALA A 902 -23.53 13.55 42.80
CA ALA A 902 -24.00 14.83 43.32
C ALA A 902 -25.46 15.13 42.95
N LEU A 903 -25.87 14.87 41.70
CA LEU A 903 -27.23 15.19 41.23
C LEU A 903 -28.31 14.36 41.94
N ASP A 904 -28.07 13.07 42.21
CA ASP A 904 -29.10 12.19 42.79
C ASP A 904 -29.40 12.49 44.27
N ARG A 905 -28.47 13.14 44.98
CA ARG A 905 -28.67 13.64 46.35
C ARG A 905 -29.53 14.90 46.44
N VAL A 906 -29.69 15.65 45.33
CA VAL A 906 -30.51 16.87 45.29
C VAL A 906 -31.97 16.56 44.94
N LYS A 907 -32.25 15.62 44.03
CA LYS A 907 -33.62 15.32 43.57
C LYS A 907 -34.50 14.60 44.62
N LYS A 908 -33.93 13.88 45.59
CA LYS A 908 -34.67 13.15 46.64
C LYS A 908 -35.09 14.01 47.86
N LYS A 909 -35.11 15.35 47.77
CA LYS A 909 -35.50 16.26 48.87
C LYS A 909 -36.54 17.33 48.54
N TRP A 910 -37.24 17.25 47.40
CA TRP A 910 -38.16 18.32 46.94
C TRP A 910 -39.64 17.94 46.78
N TRP A 911 -40.07 16.78 47.28
CA TRP A 911 -41.47 16.46 47.52
C TRP A 911 -41.62 15.91 48.93
N GLY A 912 -42.02 16.75 49.89
CA GLY A 912 -42.01 16.29 51.29
C GLY A 912 -42.35 17.26 52.43
N ARG A 913 -42.76 18.53 52.22
CA ARG A 913 -43.45 19.31 53.28
C ARG A 913 -44.13 20.62 52.84
N ARG A 914 -45.34 20.82 53.38
CA ARG A 914 -46.12 22.07 53.57
C ARG A 914 -46.66 22.80 52.33
N ASN A 915 -47.98 22.71 52.17
CA ASN A 915 -48.84 23.90 52.19
C ASN A 915 -49.96 23.66 53.22
N SER A 916 -50.65 24.73 53.67
CA SER A 916 -51.57 24.75 54.84
C SER A 916 -50.85 24.57 56.20
N SER A 917 -51.24 25.21 57.31
CA SER A 917 -52.00 26.46 57.58
C SER A 917 -51.22 27.19 58.71
N ARG A 918 -51.20 28.52 58.91
CA ARG A 918 -52.25 29.56 59.05
C ARG A 918 -53.14 29.41 60.29
N TYR A 919 -53.24 30.50 61.06
CA TYR A 919 -54.36 30.76 61.97
C TYR A 919 -55.69 30.71 61.20
N ASN A 920 -56.74 30.24 61.88
CA ASN A 920 -58.17 30.36 61.57
C ASN A 920 -58.57 30.23 60.10
#